data_AF-A0A8H8J340-F1
#
_entry.id   AF-A0A8H8J340-F1
#
_cell.length_a   1.000
_cell.length_b   1.000
_cell.length_c   1.000
_cell.angle_alpha   90.00
_cell.angle_beta   90.00
_cell.angle_gamma   90.00
#
_symmetry.space_group_name_H-M   'P 1'
#
loop_
_entity.id
_entity.type
_entity.pdbx_description
1 polymer ?
#
loop_
_entity_poly.entity_id
_entity_poly.type
_entity_poly.pdbx_seq_one_letter_code
_entity_poly.pdbx_strand_id
1 'polypeptide(L)'
;MRSLVTVVSVVQLVAAAVDVHSVLHKTTARYVPGSYLVGTNGNTHLARGFASPHAELEHDLRKRGVAYTITRVFSDSEIWNGATVRVDDPSDLVEVAQAAGSIHRNYIRELPATPASDGGTSNPVVSDTFSTHQMTGVDKMHAKGIFGNGITIGIIDTGIDYTHPLLGGKFGAGNKVIGGYDFVGDAFNGTNTPHPDDDPLGQCAGHGTHVAGIIGANPNNPFNISGVAYQSSLNAYRIFGCTGGTTDDLIVAAMNRAYKDGNDIITMSLGGASGWTEGVTSVVASKIASMGRVITISAGNDGQYGAWYTSGPATGINAISVGSVDNNVYPFQTVIDSTGRSIPYNAALPIANGTFRVYALSTNTSITDDGCHPLPSSTPDLSAFLVLIRRGGCDFTNKLANAAAKGAKLFFIYDNIDEPPISIDVGDYNAVPISKEDGEYLVNNTLKKNGTVTFVNRITNIPSSTGGLMSSFSTYGPTFDMYLQPSLSAPGGNIFSTWPVSMGSYRVESGTSMSAPFIAGAAALVLQVKGKTPDNARSVRTILQNTASYIPNSKDSNALLESAAHAGAGLVQVYDACYSTSMMSPAELLLNDTTNFAGSHSVTITNNGTKAVAYTITHLAAGTMPTINGTDYIAGSRHTVDQIPHISAPASVTISPSTVTVQPGQSATVSLTFKAPTGLDPKTLPVYSGFIQAKGDDGSTLHSIYLGAAAALKDQKIIDRTDEWLGFQVPFIANISDNPAPGPTTFSMKGNDTATMVFRLAFGSPEVLVHLVNSETNVTSTQRRSFETKLRARSPVGRNLKDALAGPLAPRHGLLDIFSPDTIKLKLNANVTTSPTLGVVFAQDYFPRSSSDPQNQDQSLYFQIPVDTFANGTTVPDGSYKLWLQAWRVDSAQVESWLSPKFTIKRD
;
A
#
# COMPACT_ATOMS: atom_id res chain seq x y z
N MET A 1 14.78 35.26 -54.95
CA MET A 1 16.10 34.62 -55.13
C MET A 1 17.10 35.39 -54.28
N ARG A 2 17.89 34.82 -53.36
CA ARG A 2 18.15 33.40 -53.01
C ARG A 2 18.20 33.20 -51.48
N SER A 3 17.65 32.07 -51.04
CA SER A 3 18.12 31.19 -49.94
C SER A 3 18.18 31.71 -48.49
N LEU A 4 17.11 31.41 -47.73
CA LEU A 4 17.26 31.03 -46.31
C LEU A 4 17.94 29.65 -46.23
N VAL A 5 18.83 29.47 -45.26
CA VAL A 5 19.32 28.15 -44.84
C VAL A 5 18.86 27.92 -43.41
N THR A 6 17.93 26.99 -43.23
CA THR A 6 17.46 26.55 -41.93
C THR A 6 18.53 25.66 -41.29
N VAL A 7 19.12 26.10 -40.17
CA VAL A 7 20.00 25.24 -39.37
C VAL A 7 19.14 24.28 -38.55
N VAL A 8 18.94 23.08 -39.08
CA VAL A 8 18.34 21.97 -38.32
C VAL A 8 19.35 21.52 -37.27
N SER A 9 19.08 21.87 -36.01
CA SER A 9 19.86 21.37 -34.88
C SER A 9 19.47 19.92 -34.62
N VAL A 10 20.20 18.99 -35.23
CA VAL A 10 20.07 17.55 -34.92
C VAL A 10 20.67 17.34 -33.54
N VAL A 11 19.82 17.30 -32.52
CA VAL A 11 20.20 16.79 -31.20
C VAL A 11 20.37 15.28 -31.35
N GLN A 12 21.60 14.84 -31.63
CA GLN A 12 21.99 13.47 -31.35
C GLN A 12 21.98 13.30 -29.83
N LEU A 13 20.92 12.68 -29.32
CA LEU A 13 20.94 12.06 -28.01
C LEU A 13 22.04 11.00 -28.03
N VAL A 14 23.22 11.38 -27.54
CA VAL A 14 24.25 10.42 -27.13
C VAL A 14 23.62 9.65 -25.98
N ALA A 15 23.24 8.40 -26.23
CA ALA A 15 22.91 7.47 -25.17
C ALA A 15 24.15 7.35 -24.28
N ALA A 16 24.11 7.99 -23.12
CA ALA A 16 25.11 7.75 -22.08
C ALA A 16 24.96 6.28 -21.71
N ALA A 17 25.99 5.48 -21.98
CA ALA A 17 26.04 4.12 -21.48
C ALA A 17 25.99 4.19 -19.96
N VAL A 18 24.87 3.73 -19.39
CA VAL A 18 24.71 3.64 -17.94
C VAL A 18 25.79 2.68 -17.45
N ASP A 19 26.66 3.17 -16.58
CA ASP A 19 27.61 2.29 -15.89
C ASP A 19 26.78 1.36 -15.01
N VAL A 20 26.78 0.05 -15.34
CA VAL A 20 25.99 -0.96 -14.64
C VAL A 20 26.36 -1.00 -13.15
N HIS A 21 27.59 -0.59 -12.79
CA HIS A 21 28.06 -0.49 -11.40
C HIS A 21 27.48 0.72 -10.63
N SER A 22 26.74 1.62 -11.29
CA SER A 22 26.11 2.80 -10.65
C SER A 22 24.66 2.57 -10.21
N VAL A 23 24.05 1.45 -10.59
CA VAL A 23 22.67 1.08 -10.20
C VAL A 23 22.73 0.19 -8.97
N LEU A 24 22.20 0.65 -7.83
CA LEU A 24 22.30 -0.06 -6.55
C LEU A 24 21.67 -1.47 -6.61
N HIS A 25 22.55 -2.48 -6.51
CA HIS A 25 22.21 -3.89 -6.73
C HIS A 25 21.60 -4.55 -5.49
N LYS A 26 20.40 -5.12 -5.61
CA LYS A 26 19.83 -6.14 -4.71
C LYS A 26 18.53 -6.74 -5.24
N THR A 27 18.32 -8.03 -4.95
CA THR A 27 17.02 -8.68 -5.03
C THR A 27 16.18 -8.35 -3.79
N THR A 28 14.91 -7.98 -3.99
CA THR A 28 14.07 -7.44 -2.89
C THR A 28 12.92 -8.35 -2.46
N ALA A 29 12.59 -9.40 -3.22
CA ALA A 29 11.65 -10.43 -2.80
C ALA A 29 12.26 -11.33 -1.72
N ARG A 30 12.34 -10.82 -0.49
CA ARG A 30 12.80 -11.58 0.68
C ARG A 30 11.73 -12.59 1.09
N TYR A 31 12.16 -13.83 1.34
CA TYR A 31 11.35 -14.90 1.89
C TYR A 31 12.21 -15.72 2.84
N VAL A 32 11.60 -16.42 3.80
CA VAL A 32 12.34 -17.30 4.70
C VAL A 32 12.75 -18.57 3.92
N PRO A 33 14.06 -18.85 3.70
CA PRO A 33 14.48 -19.94 2.83
C PRO A 33 13.97 -21.30 3.32
N GLY A 34 13.42 -22.11 2.41
CA GLY A 34 12.83 -23.41 2.71
C GLY A 34 11.51 -23.39 3.49
N SER A 35 10.89 -22.22 3.72
CA SER A 35 9.69 -22.05 4.53
C SER A 35 8.43 -21.77 3.69
N TYR A 36 7.37 -22.54 3.92
CA TYR A 36 6.15 -22.51 3.12
C TYR A 36 4.90 -22.52 4.01
N LEU A 37 3.91 -21.68 3.69
CA LEU A 37 2.56 -21.80 4.24
C LEU A 37 1.83 -22.90 3.44
N VAL A 38 1.57 -24.02 4.09
CA VAL A 38 0.92 -25.20 3.51
C VAL A 38 -0.51 -25.27 4.01
N GLY A 39 -1.46 -24.98 3.12
CA GLY A 39 -2.89 -25.13 3.38
C GLY A 39 -3.30 -26.60 3.35
N THR A 40 -4.17 -27.01 4.25
CA THR A 40 -4.82 -28.34 4.22
C THR A 40 -6.19 -28.26 3.55
N ASN A 41 -6.65 -29.36 2.98
CA ASN A 41 -7.99 -29.47 2.40
C ASN A 41 -9.07 -29.50 3.50
N GLY A 42 -9.41 -28.32 4.03
CA GLY A 42 -10.36 -28.16 5.13
C GLY A 42 -11.73 -28.77 4.84
N ASN A 43 -12.21 -29.60 5.77
CA ASN A 43 -13.56 -30.20 5.82
C ASN A 43 -13.97 -31.15 4.68
N THR A 44 -13.13 -31.43 3.67
CA THR A 44 -13.37 -32.54 2.74
C THR A 44 -12.96 -33.87 3.37
N HIS A 45 -13.86 -34.50 4.13
CA HIS A 45 -13.74 -35.85 4.71
C HIS A 45 -12.31 -36.30 5.08
N LEU A 46 -11.88 -36.00 6.32
CA LEU A 46 -10.69 -36.63 6.94
C LEU A 46 -10.64 -38.11 6.59
N ALA A 47 -9.53 -38.59 6.01
CA ALA A 47 -9.40 -40.01 5.73
C ALA A 47 -9.54 -40.82 7.05
N ARG A 48 -10.26 -41.94 6.98
CA ARG A 48 -10.62 -42.73 8.17
C ARG A 48 -9.36 -43.14 8.95
N GLY A 49 -9.17 -42.54 10.12
CA GLY A 49 -8.06 -42.84 11.03
C GLY A 49 -7.30 -41.61 11.53
N PHE A 50 -7.41 -40.45 10.88
CA PHE A 50 -6.70 -39.23 11.31
C PHE A 50 -7.52 -38.39 12.30
N ALA A 51 -6.81 -37.81 13.28
CA ALA A 51 -7.40 -36.98 14.34
C ALA A 51 -7.58 -35.51 13.92
N SER A 52 -6.88 -35.04 12.88
CA SER A 52 -6.95 -33.68 12.37
C SER A 52 -6.41 -33.59 10.94
N PRO A 53 -6.70 -32.53 10.17
CA PRO A 53 -6.12 -32.31 8.84
C PRO A 53 -4.58 -32.18 8.89
N HIS A 54 -4.04 -31.69 10.02
CA HIS A 54 -2.61 -31.62 10.27
C HIS A 54 -1.99 -33.01 10.47
N ALA A 55 -2.67 -33.91 11.17
CA ALA A 55 -2.21 -35.29 11.33
C ALA A 55 -2.24 -36.07 9.99
N GLU A 56 -3.21 -35.76 9.12
CA GLU A 56 -3.30 -36.27 7.75
C GLU A 56 -2.17 -35.72 6.87
N LEU A 57 -1.93 -34.39 6.89
CA LEU A 57 -0.80 -33.75 6.21
C LEU A 57 0.54 -34.32 6.67
N GLU A 58 0.79 -34.40 7.97
CA GLU A 58 2.02 -34.98 8.53
C GLU A 58 2.22 -36.44 8.14
N HIS A 59 1.15 -37.24 8.19
CA HIS A 59 1.21 -38.63 7.72
C HIS A 59 1.59 -38.71 6.25
N ASP A 60 0.97 -37.91 5.39
CA ASP A 60 1.21 -37.95 3.96
C ASP A 60 2.59 -37.42 3.58
N LEU A 61 3.09 -36.38 4.26
CA LEU A 61 4.49 -35.93 4.12
C LEU A 61 5.46 -37.05 4.50
N ARG A 62 5.31 -37.68 5.68
CA ARG A 62 6.17 -38.80 6.13
C ARG A 62 6.09 -40.00 5.18
N LYS A 63 4.90 -40.33 4.69
CA LYS A 63 4.65 -41.44 3.75
C LYS A 63 5.29 -41.20 2.38
N ARG A 64 5.38 -39.94 1.95
CA ARG A 64 6.07 -39.52 0.72
C ARG A 64 7.59 -39.39 0.88
N GLY A 65 8.11 -39.59 2.10
CA GLY A 65 9.53 -39.52 2.41
C GLY A 65 10.05 -38.10 2.68
N VAL A 66 9.15 -37.11 2.79
CA VAL A 66 9.51 -35.70 2.92
C VAL A 66 10.22 -35.44 4.25
N ALA A 67 11.38 -34.78 4.19
CA ALA A 67 12.07 -34.28 5.38
C ALA A 67 11.57 -32.87 5.72
N TYR A 68 10.91 -32.71 6.88
CA TYR A 68 10.26 -31.46 7.26
C TYR A 68 10.30 -31.16 8.76
N THR A 69 10.23 -29.87 9.08
CA THR A 69 9.94 -29.33 10.41
C THR A 69 8.71 -28.42 10.32
N ILE A 70 7.69 -28.64 11.16
CA ILE A 70 6.58 -27.68 11.31
C ILE A 70 7.02 -26.57 12.26
N THR A 71 7.02 -25.33 11.78
CA THR A 71 7.37 -24.14 12.58
C THR A 71 6.15 -23.42 13.15
N ARG A 72 4.97 -23.59 12.54
CA ARG A 72 3.70 -23.05 13.04
C ARG A 72 2.51 -23.91 12.60
N VAL A 73 1.50 -24.03 13.47
CA VAL A 73 0.26 -24.75 13.17
C VAL A 73 -0.92 -23.78 13.22
N PHE A 74 -1.78 -23.86 12.21
CA PHE A 74 -3.01 -23.09 12.09
C PHE A 74 -4.18 -24.07 12.08
N SER A 75 -4.76 -24.32 13.25
CA SER A 75 -5.90 -25.24 13.43
C SER A 75 -7.25 -24.53 13.38
N ASP A 76 -7.40 -23.54 12.51
CA ASP A 76 -8.64 -22.79 12.36
C ASP A 76 -9.44 -23.23 11.13
N SER A 77 -10.42 -24.12 11.34
CA SER A 77 -11.27 -24.62 10.26
C SER A 77 -12.24 -23.60 9.70
N GLU A 78 -12.42 -22.46 10.38
CA GLU A 78 -13.33 -21.41 9.91
C GLU A 78 -12.58 -20.33 9.12
N ILE A 79 -11.34 -20.02 9.46
CA ILE A 79 -10.53 -19.00 8.75
C ILE A 79 -9.54 -19.65 7.77
N TRP A 80 -8.58 -20.42 8.28
CA TRP A 80 -7.57 -21.12 7.46
C TRP A 80 -6.92 -22.26 8.25
N ASN A 81 -7.07 -23.49 7.74
CA ASN A 81 -6.39 -24.67 8.27
C ASN A 81 -5.11 -24.94 7.48
N GLY A 82 -3.96 -24.85 8.14
CA GLY A 82 -2.67 -25.10 7.51
C GLY A 82 -1.51 -25.18 8.51
N ALA A 83 -0.30 -25.24 8.00
CA ALA A 83 0.93 -25.20 8.78
C ALA A 83 2.00 -24.39 8.06
N THR A 84 2.86 -23.68 8.79
CA THR A 84 4.15 -23.26 8.24
C THR A 84 5.08 -24.47 8.30
N VAL A 85 5.44 -24.99 7.13
CA VAL A 85 6.32 -26.15 6.97
C VAL A 85 7.65 -25.65 6.44
N ARG A 86 8.72 -25.91 7.20
CA ARG A 86 10.09 -25.85 6.72
C ARG A 86 10.44 -27.20 6.10
N VAL A 87 10.81 -27.22 4.84
CA VAL A 87 11.21 -28.43 4.11
C VAL A 87 12.73 -28.48 4.04
N ASP A 88 13.32 -29.62 4.39
CA ASP A 88 14.78 -29.76 4.49
C ASP A 88 15.42 -30.00 3.10
N ASP A 89 14.74 -30.74 2.22
CA ASP A 89 15.04 -30.82 0.78
C ASP A 89 13.79 -30.43 -0.04
N PRO A 90 13.64 -29.15 -0.44
CA PRO A 90 12.52 -28.74 -1.28
C PRO A 90 12.43 -29.35 -2.71
N SER A 91 13.16 -30.42 -3.07
CA SER A 91 12.75 -31.30 -4.18
C SER A 91 11.47 -32.06 -3.81
N ASP A 92 11.27 -32.29 -2.51
CA ASP A 92 10.05 -32.73 -1.89
C ASP A 92 8.87 -31.76 -2.09
N LEU A 93 9.05 -30.53 -2.61
CA LEU A 93 7.93 -29.60 -2.84
C LEU A 93 6.83 -30.17 -3.73
N VAL A 94 7.20 -31.04 -4.67
CA VAL A 94 6.23 -31.76 -5.52
C VAL A 94 5.39 -32.73 -4.68
N GLU A 95 5.98 -33.34 -3.66
CA GLU A 95 5.30 -34.24 -2.72
C GLU A 95 4.51 -33.47 -1.65
N VAL A 96 5.04 -32.34 -1.17
CA VAL A 96 4.32 -31.40 -0.29
C VAL A 96 3.07 -30.86 -0.99
N ALA A 97 3.20 -30.39 -2.24
CA ALA A 97 2.07 -29.89 -3.02
C ALA A 97 1.03 -30.98 -3.33
N GLN A 98 1.43 -32.26 -3.41
CA GLN A 98 0.51 -33.40 -3.54
C GLN A 98 -0.12 -33.86 -2.20
N ALA A 99 0.46 -33.48 -1.06
CA ALA A 99 -0.11 -33.71 0.27
C ALA A 99 -0.97 -32.53 0.76
N ALA A 100 -0.81 -31.35 0.14
CA ALA A 100 -1.45 -30.10 0.52
C ALA A 100 -2.75 -29.81 -0.26
N GLY A 101 -3.55 -28.89 0.27
CA GLY A 101 -4.60 -28.19 -0.47
C GLY A 101 -4.12 -26.90 -1.14
N SER A 102 -3.12 -26.23 -0.55
CA SER A 102 -2.37 -25.15 -1.20
C SER A 102 -0.95 -25.05 -0.64
N ILE A 103 -0.05 -24.40 -1.37
CA ILE A 103 1.30 -24.09 -0.91
C ILE A 103 1.66 -22.68 -1.34
N HIS A 104 2.27 -21.90 -0.44
CA HIS A 104 2.73 -20.54 -0.71
C HIS A 104 4.09 -20.34 -0.04
N ARG A 105 5.01 -19.56 -0.62
CA ARG A 105 6.26 -19.18 0.07
C ARG A 105 5.95 -18.28 1.26
N ASN A 106 6.74 -18.39 2.33
CA ASN A 106 6.66 -17.45 3.45
C ASN A 106 7.48 -16.18 3.17
N TYR A 107 6.84 -15.16 2.62
CA TYR A 107 7.46 -13.88 2.29
C TYR A 107 7.76 -13.06 3.54
N ILE A 108 8.82 -12.26 3.46
CA ILE A 108 9.13 -11.21 4.42
C ILE A 108 8.53 -9.90 3.89
N ARG A 109 7.80 -9.19 4.75
CA ARG A 109 7.27 -7.85 4.48
C ARG A 109 8.08 -6.87 5.32
N GLU A 110 8.81 -5.97 4.69
CA GLU A 110 9.61 -4.97 5.42
C GLU A 110 8.72 -4.06 6.27
N LEU A 111 9.29 -3.49 7.34
CA LEU A 111 8.62 -2.45 8.12
C LEU A 111 8.26 -1.26 7.20
N PRO A 112 7.03 -0.72 7.25
CA PRO A 112 6.63 0.40 6.40
C PRO A 112 7.55 1.62 6.58
N ALA A 113 8.29 1.97 5.53
CA ALA A 113 9.06 3.21 5.48
C ALA A 113 8.10 4.40 5.25
N THR A 114 8.00 5.29 6.22
CA THR A 114 7.21 6.53 6.12
C THR A 114 8.12 7.75 5.91
N PRO A 115 7.76 8.70 5.02
CA PRO A 115 8.41 10.01 4.96
C PRO A 115 8.07 10.79 6.22
N ALA A 116 9.02 10.85 7.15
CA ALA A 116 8.81 11.36 8.49
C ALA A 116 9.30 12.80 8.70
N SER A 117 8.80 13.45 9.76
CA SER A 117 9.33 14.69 10.30
C SER A 117 9.29 14.67 11.84
N ASP A 118 10.37 15.13 12.49
CA ASP A 118 10.66 14.83 13.90
C ASP A 118 10.18 15.89 14.91
N GLY A 119 10.06 15.49 16.21
CA GLY A 119 9.99 16.43 17.35
C GLY A 119 9.33 15.89 18.64
N GLY A 120 9.10 16.77 19.64
CA GLY A 120 8.41 16.46 20.92
C GLY A 120 7.72 17.67 21.63
N THR A 121 6.62 17.45 22.38
CA THR A 121 5.91 18.25 23.45
C THR A 121 6.03 19.80 23.61
N SER A 122 5.05 20.62 24.08
CA SER A 122 3.60 20.48 24.43
C SER A 122 2.91 21.81 24.88
N ASN A 123 1.55 21.81 24.92
CA ASN A 123 0.56 22.64 25.68
C ASN A 123 0.12 24.03 25.11
N PRO A 124 -1.16 24.48 25.30
CA PRO A 124 -2.47 23.77 25.20
C PRO A 124 -3.63 24.55 24.48
N VAL A 125 -4.80 23.88 24.30
CA VAL A 125 -6.24 24.33 24.42
C VAL A 125 -7.20 23.87 23.28
N VAL A 126 -8.51 23.72 23.61
CA VAL A 126 -9.52 22.80 23.02
C VAL A 126 -10.49 23.39 21.97
N SER A 127 -10.84 22.57 20.95
CA SER A 127 -12.05 22.55 20.08
C SER A 127 -11.80 21.53 18.96
N ASP A 128 -12.70 20.60 18.57
CA ASP A 128 -12.37 19.66 17.46
C ASP A 128 -12.28 20.37 16.10
N THR A 129 -11.07 20.86 15.82
CA THR A 129 -10.67 21.58 14.61
C THR A 129 -9.68 20.73 13.79
N PHE A 130 -9.64 19.43 14.03
CA PHE A 130 -8.71 18.57 13.30
C PHE A 130 -9.19 18.48 11.84
N SER A 131 -8.36 18.97 10.93
CA SER A 131 -8.73 19.20 9.52
C SER A 131 -9.19 17.92 8.81
N THR A 132 -8.61 16.79 9.19
CA THR A 132 -8.99 15.44 8.71
C THR A 132 -10.37 15.02 9.21
N HIS A 133 -10.78 15.44 10.41
CA HIS A 133 -12.14 15.23 10.91
C HIS A 133 -13.14 16.09 10.16
N GLN A 134 -12.82 17.37 9.95
CA GLN A 134 -13.69 18.33 9.25
C GLN A 134 -13.92 17.96 7.78
N MET A 135 -12.88 17.50 7.06
CA MET A 135 -12.99 17.14 5.64
C MET A 135 -13.75 15.82 5.38
N THR A 136 -14.02 15.04 6.44
CA THR A 136 -14.71 13.74 6.38
C THR A 136 -15.99 13.67 7.24
N GLY A 137 -16.32 14.72 8.00
CA GLY A 137 -17.49 14.79 8.85
C GLY A 137 -17.40 14.02 10.19
N VAL A 138 -16.19 13.62 10.63
CA VAL A 138 -15.99 13.02 11.97
C VAL A 138 -16.28 14.03 13.08
N ASP A 139 -15.96 15.30 12.86
CA ASP A 139 -16.30 16.42 13.75
C ASP A 139 -17.82 16.48 14.04
N LYS A 140 -18.65 16.26 13.01
CA LYS A 140 -20.11 16.19 13.12
C LYS A 140 -20.60 14.95 13.87
N MET A 141 -19.85 13.85 13.83
CA MET A 141 -20.14 12.65 14.64
C MET A 141 -19.78 12.87 16.10
N HIS A 142 -18.62 13.47 16.37
CA HIS A 142 -18.18 13.86 17.69
C HIS A 142 -19.16 14.85 18.35
N ALA A 143 -19.63 15.86 17.61
CA ALA A 143 -20.66 16.80 18.06
C ALA A 143 -22.01 16.13 18.41
N LYS A 144 -22.26 14.89 17.97
CA LYS A 144 -23.44 14.09 18.30
C LYS A 144 -23.23 13.05 19.40
N GLY A 145 -22.05 13.00 20.03
CA GLY A 145 -21.75 12.02 21.08
C GLY A 145 -21.41 10.62 20.56
N ILE A 146 -21.06 10.48 19.28
CA ILE A 146 -20.70 9.21 18.65
C ILE A 146 -19.17 9.14 18.55
N PHE A 147 -18.56 8.20 19.26
CA PHE A 147 -17.12 8.17 19.55
C PHE A 147 -16.49 6.75 19.45
N GLY A 148 -17.23 5.75 18.97
CA GLY A 148 -16.79 4.35 18.89
C GLY A 148 -17.11 3.47 20.11
N ASN A 149 -17.93 3.97 21.06
CA ASN A 149 -18.23 3.25 22.31
C ASN A 149 -18.83 1.85 22.05
N GLY A 150 -18.29 0.83 22.72
CA GLY A 150 -18.72 -0.56 22.60
C GLY A 150 -18.17 -1.33 21.38
N ILE A 151 -17.31 -0.70 20.57
CA ILE A 151 -16.58 -1.33 19.46
C ILE A 151 -15.15 -1.69 19.91
N THR A 152 -14.68 -2.86 19.49
CA THR A 152 -13.29 -3.31 19.74
C THR A 152 -12.51 -3.40 18.43
N ILE A 153 -11.32 -2.81 18.39
CA ILE A 153 -10.48 -2.69 17.20
C ILE A 153 -9.12 -3.35 17.45
N GLY A 154 -8.77 -4.34 16.64
CA GLY A 154 -7.46 -4.99 16.65
C GLY A 154 -6.49 -4.29 15.71
N ILE A 155 -5.32 -3.89 16.21
CA ILE A 155 -4.26 -3.23 15.44
C ILE A 155 -3.11 -4.23 15.28
N ILE A 156 -2.80 -4.62 14.05
CA ILE A 156 -1.67 -5.51 13.72
C ILE A 156 -0.54 -4.65 13.14
N ASP A 157 0.53 -4.46 13.92
CA ASP A 157 1.60 -3.48 13.63
C ASP A 157 2.89 -3.79 14.44
N THR A 158 3.70 -2.77 14.73
CA THR A 158 4.93 -2.74 15.56
C THR A 158 4.67 -2.76 17.08
N GLY A 159 3.43 -2.98 17.51
CA GLY A 159 3.01 -2.81 18.90
C GLY A 159 2.56 -1.38 19.22
N ILE A 160 2.09 -1.17 20.45
CA ILE A 160 1.57 0.12 20.92
C ILE A 160 2.28 0.52 22.21
N ASP A 161 2.82 1.74 22.28
CA ASP A 161 3.21 2.33 23.56
C ASP A 161 1.95 2.74 24.36
N TYR A 162 1.31 1.76 24.98
CA TYR A 162 0.12 1.96 25.81
C TYR A 162 0.41 2.82 27.05
N THR A 163 1.69 3.06 27.40
CA THR A 163 2.08 3.99 28.46
C THR A 163 1.87 5.45 28.06
N HIS A 164 1.68 5.72 26.76
CA HIS A 164 1.35 7.04 26.25
C HIS A 164 0.02 7.56 26.86
N PRO A 165 -0.02 8.76 27.48
CA PRO A 165 -1.20 9.23 28.22
C PRO A 165 -2.49 9.31 27.39
N LEU A 166 -2.39 9.69 26.11
CA LEU A 166 -3.55 9.76 25.21
C LEU A 166 -4.08 8.36 24.83
N LEU A 167 -3.26 7.31 25.01
CA LEU A 167 -3.66 5.92 24.81
C LEU A 167 -4.07 5.24 26.12
N GLY A 168 -4.28 6.01 27.20
CA GLY A 168 -4.78 5.54 28.50
C GLY A 168 -3.70 5.27 29.54
N GLY A 169 -2.41 5.25 29.15
CA GLY A 169 -1.27 5.10 30.05
C GLY A 169 -1.10 3.72 30.69
N LYS A 170 -1.89 2.72 30.28
CA LYS A 170 -1.99 1.39 30.90
C LYS A 170 -2.46 0.32 29.92
N PHE A 171 -2.01 -0.91 30.13
CA PHE A 171 -2.41 -2.11 29.41
C PHE A 171 -3.35 -3.02 30.23
N GLY A 172 -4.17 -3.79 29.53
CA GLY A 172 -5.02 -4.85 30.09
C GLY A 172 -6.48 -4.43 30.30
N ALA A 173 -7.31 -5.40 30.69
CA ALA A 173 -8.76 -5.26 30.76
C ALA A 173 -9.22 -4.05 31.57
N GLY A 174 -10.15 -3.26 31.01
CA GLY A 174 -10.67 -2.03 31.63
C GLY A 174 -9.88 -0.75 31.32
N ASN A 175 -8.72 -0.85 30.67
CA ASN A 175 -8.00 0.30 30.10
C ASN A 175 -8.44 0.54 28.64
N LYS A 176 -7.80 1.49 27.92
CA LYS A 176 -8.08 1.69 26.47
C LYS A 176 -7.46 0.57 25.63
N VAL A 177 -6.20 0.25 25.87
CA VAL A 177 -5.55 -0.94 25.27
C VAL A 177 -5.87 -2.13 26.17
N ILE A 178 -6.93 -2.86 25.83
CA ILE A 178 -7.55 -3.87 26.71
C ILE A 178 -6.81 -5.21 26.72
N GLY A 179 -5.98 -5.47 25.71
CA GLY A 179 -5.27 -6.74 25.51
C GLY A 179 -4.44 -6.73 24.23
N GLY A 180 -3.87 -7.88 23.90
CA GLY A 180 -2.97 -8.03 22.76
C GLY A 180 -2.00 -9.20 22.91
N TYR A 181 -0.98 -9.22 22.05
CA TYR A 181 0.08 -10.24 22.04
C TYR A 181 1.30 -9.75 21.24
N ASP A 182 2.52 -10.02 21.71
CA ASP A 182 3.75 -9.89 20.92
C ASP A 182 4.10 -11.23 20.29
N PHE A 183 4.17 -11.28 18.95
CA PHE A 183 4.55 -12.48 18.22
C PHE A 183 6.06 -12.62 18.01
N VAL A 184 6.87 -11.60 18.35
CA VAL A 184 8.23 -11.43 17.80
C VAL A 184 9.29 -10.89 18.74
N GLY A 185 8.98 -9.90 19.59
CA GLY A 185 9.96 -9.20 20.43
C GLY A 185 10.90 -8.24 19.68
N ASP A 186 11.60 -7.38 20.43
CA ASP A 186 12.41 -6.26 19.92
C ASP A 186 13.49 -6.65 18.89
N ALA A 187 14.17 -7.77 19.12
CA ALA A 187 15.32 -8.19 18.33
C ALA A 187 14.94 -8.85 16.99
N PHE A 188 13.65 -9.03 16.70
CA PHE A 188 13.20 -9.68 15.47
C PHE A 188 13.37 -8.78 14.25
N ASN A 189 13.84 -9.36 13.15
CA ASN A 189 14.14 -8.65 11.90
C ASN A 189 13.52 -9.31 10.64
N GLY A 190 12.65 -10.30 10.81
CA GLY A 190 12.03 -11.07 9.72
C GLY A 190 12.77 -12.35 9.33
N THR A 191 14.04 -12.51 9.72
CA THR A 191 14.87 -13.68 9.36
C THR A 191 15.33 -14.53 10.54
N ASN A 192 15.43 -13.94 11.74
CA ASN A 192 15.79 -14.64 12.97
C ASN A 192 14.58 -15.31 13.64
N THR A 193 14.82 -16.07 14.71
CA THR A 193 13.73 -16.71 15.47
C THR A 193 12.96 -15.64 16.28
N PRO A 194 11.62 -15.60 16.21
CA PRO A 194 10.83 -14.69 17.03
C PRO A 194 10.79 -15.12 18.51
N HIS A 195 10.65 -14.13 19.40
CA HIS A 195 10.50 -14.30 20.84
C HIS A 195 9.14 -13.75 21.30
N PRO A 196 8.06 -14.57 21.24
CA PRO A 196 6.71 -14.11 21.55
C PRO A 196 6.40 -14.08 23.05
N ASP A 197 5.56 -13.12 23.47
CA ASP A 197 5.02 -13.00 24.82
C ASP A 197 3.66 -12.23 24.84
N ASP A 198 3.09 -12.01 26.03
CA ASP A 198 1.78 -11.37 26.20
C ASP A 198 1.82 -9.81 26.28
N ASP A 199 2.99 -9.17 26.10
CA ASP A 199 3.18 -7.70 26.23
C ASP A 199 3.50 -7.01 24.88
N PRO A 200 2.49 -6.52 24.13
CA PRO A 200 2.64 -5.92 22.80
C PRO A 200 3.21 -4.49 22.80
N LEU A 201 4.10 -4.17 23.74
CA LEU A 201 4.68 -2.85 23.95
C LEU A 201 5.61 -2.45 22.79
N GLY A 202 5.32 -1.34 22.11
CA GLY A 202 6.09 -0.86 20.96
C GLY A 202 6.78 0.47 21.19
N GLN A 203 8.00 0.49 21.75
CA GLN A 203 8.71 1.72 22.16
C GLN A 203 9.94 2.12 21.32
N CYS A 204 10.25 1.38 20.26
CA CYS A 204 11.44 1.60 19.41
C CYS A 204 11.14 1.92 17.93
N ALA A 205 10.09 1.34 17.33
CA ALA A 205 9.70 1.59 15.94
C ALA A 205 8.59 2.64 15.80
N GLY A 206 7.70 2.74 16.79
CA GLY A 206 6.71 3.82 16.96
C GLY A 206 5.49 3.84 16.03
N HIS A 207 5.58 3.28 14.83
CA HIS A 207 4.51 3.30 13.81
C HIS A 207 3.12 2.88 14.34
N GLY A 208 3.05 1.77 15.10
CA GLY A 208 1.80 1.25 15.66
C GLY A 208 1.21 2.15 16.76
N THR A 209 2.03 2.95 17.43
CA THR A 209 1.58 4.01 18.35
C THR A 209 0.97 5.18 17.59
N HIS A 210 1.44 5.49 16.37
CA HIS A 210 0.86 6.50 15.48
C HIS A 210 -0.52 6.06 14.95
N VAL A 211 -0.58 4.84 14.45
CA VAL A 211 -1.80 4.14 14.02
C VAL A 211 -2.84 4.09 15.15
N ALA A 212 -2.43 3.75 16.36
CA ALA A 212 -3.30 3.73 17.54
C ALA A 212 -3.84 5.12 17.93
N GLY A 213 -3.05 6.18 17.73
CA GLY A 213 -3.48 7.56 17.99
C GLY A 213 -4.58 8.02 17.04
N ILE A 214 -4.47 7.69 15.75
CA ILE A 214 -5.45 8.06 14.71
C ILE A 214 -6.83 7.46 15.02
N ILE A 215 -6.87 6.24 15.57
CA ILE A 215 -8.11 5.61 16.02
C ILE A 215 -8.55 6.15 17.37
N GLY A 216 -7.63 6.19 18.33
CA GLY A 216 -7.92 6.06 19.75
C GLY A 216 -7.46 7.18 20.66
N ALA A 217 -6.72 8.20 20.18
CA ALA A 217 -6.16 9.24 21.05
C ALA A 217 -7.26 9.97 21.84
N ASN A 218 -7.12 10.00 23.17
CA ASN A 218 -8.04 10.71 24.06
C ASN A 218 -7.99 12.23 23.79
N PRO A 219 -9.16 12.92 23.75
CA PRO A 219 -9.25 14.37 23.63
C PRO A 219 -8.77 15.10 24.89
N ASN A 220 -8.90 16.43 24.92
CA ASN A 220 -8.50 17.29 26.04
C ASN A 220 -6.99 17.25 26.37
N ASN A 221 -6.17 17.05 25.34
CA ASN A 221 -4.73 16.94 25.44
C ASN A 221 -4.01 18.23 24.97
N PRO A 222 -2.67 18.32 25.14
CA PRO A 222 -1.87 19.52 24.87
C PRO A 222 -1.94 20.08 23.43
N PHE A 223 -2.32 19.25 22.46
CA PHE A 223 -2.43 19.64 21.05
C PHE A 223 -3.87 19.55 20.54
N ASN A 224 -4.81 19.19 21.43
CA ASN A 224 -6.23 19.07 21.12
C ASN A 224 -6.52 18.12 19.92
N ILE A 225 -5.65 17.13 19.71
CA ILE A 225 -5.94 16.02 18.81
C ILE A 225 -7.00 15.09 19.42
N SER A 226 -7.67 14.29 18.61
CA SER A 226 -8.43 13.13 19.08
C SER A 226 -8.41 12.06 18.00
N GLY A 227 -8.54 10.80 18.41
CA GLY A 227 -8.73 9.71 17.47
C GLY A 227 -10.15 9.72 16.91
N VAL A 228 -10.33 9.21 15.68
CA VAL A 228 -11.62 9.15 14.97
C VAL A 228 -12.69 8.39 15.76
N ALA A 229 -12.30 7.44 16.61
CA ALA A 229 -13.19 6.63 17.43
C ALA A 229 -12.62 6.43 18.84
N TYR A 230 -12.30 7.54 19.52
CA TYR A 230 -11.53 7.56 20.76
C TYR A 230 -12.16 6.87 21.99
N GLN A 231 -13.43 6.42 21.94
CA GLN A 231 -14.06 5.57 22.95
C GLN A 231 -14.10 4.07 22.58
N SER A 232 -13.50 3.68 21.45
CA SER A 232 -13.28 2.27 21.12
C SER A 232 -12.25 1.64 22.06
N SER A 233 -12.39 0.33 22.29
CA SER A 233 -11.35 -0.47 22.93
C SER A 233 -10.34 -0.98 21.90
N LEU A 234 -9.05 -0.97 22.23
CA LEU A 234 -7.97 -1.37 21.34
C LEU A 234 -7.33 -2.69 21.79
N ASN A 235 -7.06 -3.59 20.85
CA ASN A 235 -6.12 -4.70 21.04
C ASN A 235 -4.87 -4.49 20.19
N ALA A 236 -3.70 -4.81 20.74
CA ALA A 236 -2.41 -4.62 20.06
C ALA A 236 -1.77 -5.97 19.68
N TYR A 237 -1.49 -6.20 18.40
CA TYR A 237 -0.82 -7.40 17.92
C TYR A 237 0.50 -6.99 17.28
N ARG A 238 1.60 -7.22 18.00
CA ARG A 238 2.93 -6.86 17.54
C ARG A 238 3.52 -7.98 16.69
N ILE A 239 3.88 -7.66 15.45
CA ILE A 239 4.50 -8.62 14.51
C ILE A 239 5.80 -8.12 13.87
N PHE A 240 6.25 -6.92 14.24
CA PHE A 240 7.55 -6.36 13.88
C PHE A 240 8.40 -6.09 15.13
N GLY A 241 9.71 -6.38 15.06
CA GLY A 241 10.67 -5.92 16.05
C GLY A 241 11.01 -4.44 15.85
N CYS A 242 12.18 -4.02 16.32
CA CYS A 242 12.61 -2.61 16.19
C CYS A 242 13.12 -2.23 14.80
N THR A 243 13.53 -3.20 13.97
CA THR A 243 14.03 -3.01 12.59
C THR A 243 13.71 -4.24 11.72
N GLY A 244 13.93 -4.15 10.40
CA GLY A 244 13.71 -5.27 9.46
C GLY A 244 12.24 -5.48 9.11
N GLY A 245 11.82 -6.73 8.92
CA GLY A 245 10.46 -7.08 8.47
C GLY A 245 9.68 -8.04 9.36
N THR A 246 8.44 -8.32 8.95
CA THR A 246 7.59 -9.42 9.43
C THR A 246 7.44 -10.50 8.36
N THR A 247 6.66 -11.56 8.62
CA THR A 247 6.45 -12.67 7.68
C THR A 247 4.96 -12.94 7.41
N ASP A 248 4.63 -13.47 6.24
CA ASP A 248 3.24 -13.77 5.86
C ASP A 248 2.56 -14.75 6.83
N ASP A 249 3.31 -15.69 7.43
CA ASP A 249 2.75 -16.60 8.44
C ASP A 249 2.49 -15.93 9.81
N LEU A 250 3.27 -14.91 10.18
CA LEU A 250 2.97 -14.03 11.31
C LEU A 250 1.75 -13.16 11.06
N ILE A 251 1.61 -12.61 9.85
CA ILE A 251 0.43 -11.82 9.43
C ILE A 251 -0.85 -12.67 9.52
N VAL A 252 -0.83 -13.92 9.02
CA VAL A 252 -1.96 -14.86 9.18
C VAL A 252 -2.21 -15.21 10.65
N ALA A 253 -1.17 -15.42 11.45
CA ALA A 253 -1.31 -15.75 12.87
C ALA A 253 -1.96 -14.60 13.67
N ALA A 254 -1.55 -13.36 13.42
CA ALA A 254 -2.10 -12.17 14.04
C ALA A 254 -3.55 -11.92 13.61
N MET A 255 -3.89 -12.08 12.32
CA MET A 255 -5.29 -12.02 11.86
C MET A 255 -6.18 -13.05 12.55
N ASN A 256 -5.72 -14.30 12.65
CA ASN A 256 -6.45 -15.37 13.33
C ASN A 256 -6.63 -15.10 14.83
N ARG A 257 -5.60 -14.57 15.51
CA ARG A 257 -5.69 -14.20 16.93
C ARG A 257 -6.64 -13.01 17.13
N ALA A 258 -6.51 -11.97 16.32
CA ALA A 258 -7.37 -10.80 16.38
C ALA A 258 -8.86 -11.14 16.15
N TYR A 259 -9.16 -12.09 15.25
CA TYR A 259 -10.53 -12.61 15.10
C TYR A 259 -11.02 -13.31 16.38
N LYS A 260 -10.20 -14.19 16.96
CA LYS A 260 -10.54 -14.99 18.16
C LYS A 260 -10.72 -14.17 19.43
N ASP A 261 -9.92 -13.12 19.59
CA ASP A 261 -10.04 -12.15 20.68
C ASP A 261 -11.29 -11.24 20.52
N GLY A 262 -12.13 -11.50 19.51
CA GLY A 262 -13.48 -10.95 19.40
C GLY A 262 -13.57 -9.56 18.77
N ASN A 263 -12.47 -9.06 18.19
CA ASN A 263 -12.41 -7.73 17.57
C ASN A 263 -13.48 -7.56 16.50
N ASP A 264 -14.21 -6.45 16.55
CA ASP A 264 -15.25 -6.10 15.57
C ASP A 264 -14.62 -5.61 14.25
N ILE A 265 -13.45 -4.98 14.37
CA ILE A 265 -12.66 -4.40 13.30
C ILE A 265 -11.19 -4.84 13.48
N ILE A 266 -10.51 -5.20 12.38
CA ILE A 266 -9.07 -5.49 12.37
C ILE A 266 -8.42 -4.56 11.35
N THR A 267 -7.43 -3.78 11.78
CA THR A 267 -6.67 -2.87 10.92
C THR A 267 -5.21 -3.31 10.80
N MET A 268 -4.67 -3.16 9.59
CA MET A 268 -3.30 -3.55 9.26
C MET A 268 -2.67 -2.48 8.36
N SER A 269 -1.64 -1.81 8.88
CA SER A 269 -0.91 -0.77 8.13
C SER A 269 0.40 -1.34 7.60
N LEU A 270 0.29 -2.36 6.74
CA LEU A 270 1.39 -3.15 6.20
C LEU A 270 1.06 -3.73 4.83
N GLY A 271 2.10 -4.21 4.14
CA GLY A 271 1.96 -5.08 2.97
C GLY A 271 3.22 -5.09 2.11
N GLY A 272 3.07 -5.49 0.86
CA GLY A 272 4.06 -5.29 -0.19
C GLY A 272 3.49 -5.66 -1.55
N ALA A 273 4.17 -5.22 -2.62
CA ALA A 273 3.77 -5.50 -4.00
C ALA A 273 3.46 -7.00 -4.19
N SER A 274 2.25 -7.28 -4.68
CA SER A 274 1.83 -8.62 -5.08
C SER A 274 0.99 -8.53 -6.35
N GLY A 275 -0.11 -7.77 -6.29
CA GLY A 275 -1.00 -7.54 -7.43
C GLY A 275 -2.15 -8.53 -7.59
N TRP A 276 -2.33 -9.48 -6.66
CA TRP A 276 -3.21 -10.65 -6.83
C TRP A 276 -4.15 -10.85 -5.63
N THR A 277 -5.40 -11.26 -5.87
CA THR A 277 -6.38 -11.51 -4.77
C THR A 277 -6.18 -12.86 -4.08
N GLU A 278 -5.54 -13.81 -4.75
CA GLU A 278 -5.34 -15.19 -4.29
C GLU A 278 -4.09 -15.40 -3.42
N GLY A 279 -3.34 -14.33 -3.12
CA GLY A 279 -2.24 -14.38 -2.14
C GLY A 279 -2.76 -14.79 -0.76
N VAL A 280 -2.02 -15.66 -0.04
CA VAL A 280 -2.51 -16.31 1.19
C VAL A 280 -3.01 -15.34 2.27
N THR A 281 -2.32 -14.21 2.47
CA THR A 281 -2.71 -13.18 3.43
C THR A 281 -3.98 -12.44 2.97
N SER A 282 -4.14 -12.18 1.67
CA SER A 282 -5.36 -11.61 1.06
C SER A 282 -6.56 -12.56 1.16
N VAL A 283 -6.35 -13.87 0.96
CA VAL A 283 -7.40 -14.90 1.12
C VAL A 283 -7.90 -14.95 2.56
N VAL A 284 -6.99 -14.94 3.55
CA VAL A 284 -7.35 -14.92 4.98
C VAL A 284 -8.11 -13.64 5.34
N ALA A 285 -7.63 -12.47 4.88
CA ALA A 285 -8.33 -11.20 5.05
C ALA A 285 -9.75 -11.22 4.45
N SER A 286 -9.89 -11.76 3.23
CA SER A 286 -11.18 -11.94 2.54
C SER A 286 -12.14 -12.83 3.34
N LYS A 287 -11.61 -13.91 3.91
CA LYS A 287 -12.37 -14.88 4.69
C LYS A 287 -12.90 -14.25 5.98
N ILE A 288 -12.07 -13.57 6.75
CA ILE A 288 -12.47 -12.84 7.96
C ILE A 288 -13.53 -11.78 7.64
N ALA A 289 -13.36 -11.01 6.56
CA ALA A 289 -14.37 -10.05 6.11
C ALA A 289 -15.72 -10.72 5.80
N SER A 290 -15.71 -11.86 5.09
CA SER A 290 -16.93 -12.63 4.78
C SER A 290 -17.67 -13.13 6.04
N MET A 291 -16.93 -13.40 7.13
CA MET A 291 -17.47 -13.85 8.41
C MET A 291 -18.12 -12.73 9.23
N GLY A 292 -18.12 -11.48 8.74
CA GLY A 292 -18.80 -10.35 9.39
C GLY A 292 -17.93 -9.60 10.38
N ARG A 293 -16.63 -9.50 10.13
CA ARG A 293 -15.73 -8.50 10.73
C ARG A 293 -15.36 -7.46 9.68
N VAL A 294 -15.06 -6.23 10.10
CA VAL A 294 -14.50 -5.24 9.18
C VAL A 294 -12.98 -5.42 9.15
N ILE A 295 -12.38 -5.49 7.96
CA ILE A 295 -10.93 -5.45 7.79
C ILE A 295 -10.54 -4.20 7.00
N THR A 296 -9.54 -3.46 7.50
CA THR A 296 -9.01 -2.24 6.89
C THR A 296 -7.51 -2.39 6.66
N ILE A 297 -7.05 -2.12 5.43
CA ILE A 297 -5.67 -2.37 5.03
C ILE A 297 -5.14 -1.18 4.22
N SER A 298 -3.91 -0.75 4.49
CA SER A 298 -3.22 0.27 3.70
C SER A 298 -2.98 -0.19 2.26
N ALA A 299 -3.35 0.62 1.26
CA ALA A 299 -3.19 0.25 -0.16
C ALA A 299 -1.71 0.13 -0.62
N GLY A 300 -0.79 0.79 0.09
CA GLY A 300 0.64 0.87 -0.21
C GLY A 300 1.11 2.31 -0.49
N ASN A 301 2.42 2.56 -0.42
CA ASN A 301 3.03 3.88 -0.61
C ASN A 301 3.87 3.97 -1.91
N ASP A 302 3.49 3.17 -2.90
CA ASP A 302 4.23 2.83 -4.11
C ASP A 302 3.72 3.58 -5.37
N GLY A 303 2.94 4.65 -5.17
CA GLY A 303 2.25 5.39 -6.24
C GLY A 303 3.16 5.93 -7.35
N GLN A 304 4.42 6.22 -7.02
CA GLN A 304 5.45 6.62 -8.00
C GLN A 304 5.67 5.57 -9.11
N TYR A 305 5.47 4.28 -8.86
CA TYR A 305 5.67 3.24 -9.88
C TYR A 305 4.51 3.14 -10.87
N GLY A 306 3.41 3.86 -10.67
CA GLY A 306 2.23 3.86 -11.52
C GLY A 306 1.29 2.67 -11.29
N ALA A 307 0.34 2.48 -12.21
CA ALA A 307 -0.76 1.51 -12.09
C ALA A 307 -0.31 0.03 -12.03
N TRP A 308 -1.24 -0.85 -11.64
CA TRP A 308 -0.99 -2.29 -11.53
C TRP A 308 0.10 -2.66 -10.51
N TYR A 309 0.08 -2.02 -9.33
CA TYR A 309 1.10 -2.20 -8.30
C TYR A 309 0.53 -2.48 -6.90
N THR A 310 -0.69 -3.01 -6.83
CA THR A 310 -1.43 -3.16 -5.56
C THR A 310 -0.72 -4.04 -4.53
N SER A 311 -0.77 -3.60 -3.27
CA SER A 311 -0.18 -4.30 -2.13
C SER A 311 -1.04 -5.48 -1.62
N GLY A 312 -0.40 -6.60 -1.28
CA GLY A 312 -1.02 -7.67 -0.47
C GLY A 312 -0.65 -7.46 1.00
N PRO A 313 -1.57 -7.60 1.97
CA PRO A 313 -2.90 -8.23 1.89
C PRO A 313 -4.07 -7.34 1.41
N ALA A 314 -3.83 -6.08 1.03
CA ALA A 314 -4.90 -5.12 0.71
C ALA A 314 -5.78 -5.56 -0.48
N THR A 315 -5.27 -6.42 -1.36
CA THR A 315 -6.03 -7.08 -2.44
C THR A 315 -7.17 -7.99 -1.98
N GLY A 316 -7.35 -8.27 -0.68
CA GLY A 316 -8.42 -9.12 -0.18
C GLY A 316 -9.84 -8.69 -0.64
N ILE A 317 -10.63 -9.66 -1.10
CA ILE A 317 -12.03 -9.45 -1.52
C ILE A 317 -12.90 -9.16 -0.29
N ASN A 318 -13.68 -8.08 -0.34
CA ASN A 318 -14.42 -7.50 0.80
C ASN A 318 -13.56 -6.90 1.92
N ALA A 319 -12.23 -7.00 1.87
CA ALA A 319 -11.36 -6.13 2.67
C ALA A 319 -11.55 -4.67 2.21
N ILE A 320 -11.32 -3.72 3.11
CA ILE A 320 -11.33 -2.30 2.79
C ILE A 320 -9.89 -1.84 2.62
N SER A 321 -9.42 -1.89 1.37
CA SER A 321 -8.14 -1.27 0.99
C SER A 321 -8.30 0.25 0.93
N VAL A 322 -7.37 0.98 1.53
CA VAL A 322 -7.49 2.42 1.73
C VAL A 322 -6.35 3.20 1.08
N GLY A 323 -6.71 4.06 0.12
CA GLY A 323 -5.81 5.04 -0.50
C GLY A 323 -5.64 6.30 0.35
N SER A 324 -4.59 7.08 0.06
CA SER A 324 -4.24 8.29 0.81
C SER A 324 -4.71 9.56 0.13
N VAL A 325 -5.40 10.41 0.87
CA VAL A 325 -5.70 11.80 0.52
C VAL A 325 -4.81 12.71 1.34
N ASP A 326 -4.26 13.76 0.75
CA ASP A 326 -3.49 14.75 1.49
C ASP A 326 -4.40 15.56 2.41
N ASN A 327 -3.96 15.76 3.66
CA ASN A 327 -4.62 16.66 4.59
C ASN A 327 -4.72 18.07 3.97
N ASN A 328 -5.85 18.76 4.20
CA ASN A 328 -6.07 20.13 3.73
C ASN A 328 -5.01 21.14 4.21
N VAL A 329 -4.25 20.79 5.25
CA VAL A 329 -3.27 21.65 5.91
C VAL A 329 -2.03 20.87 6.34
N TYR A 330 -0.89 21.56 6.40
CA TYR A 330 0.29 21.14 7.14
C TYR A 330 0.17 21.60 8.60
N PRO A 331 0.28 20.69 9.60
CA PRO A 331 0.27 21.04 11.01
C PRO A 331 1.68 21.51 11.45
N PHE A 332 1.93 22.82 11.37
CA PHE A 332 3.21 23.43 11.73
C PHE A 332 3.14 24.08 13.11
N GLN A 333 4.27 24.18 13.80
CA GLN A 333 4.37 24.99 15.01
C GLN A 333 4.52 26.47 14.69
N THR A 334 4.50 27.31 15.72
CA THR A 334 4.50 28.77 15.57
C THR A 334 5.24 29.45 16.71
N VAL A 335 6.05 30.46 16.36
CA VAL A 335 6.52 31.47 17.32
C VAL A 335 5.68 32.73 17.19
N ILE A 336 5.62 33.53 18.27
CA ILE A 336 5.11 34.90 18.22
C ILE A 336 6.30 35.85 18.34
N ASP A 337 6.45 36.74 17.36
CA ASP A 337 7.46 37.78 17.38
C ASP A 337 7.09 38.93 18.33
N SER A 338 8.05 39.77 18.69
CA SER A 338 7.84 40.93 19.60
C SER A 338 6.90 42.02 19.06
N THR A 339 6.44 41.95 17.81
CA THR A 339 5.37 42.81 17.26
C THR A 339 3.98 42.17 17.35
N GLY A 340 3.90 40.88 17.70
CA GLY A 340 2.67 40.09 17.75
C GLY A 340 2.38 39.27 16.50
N ARG A 341 3.27 39.27 15.49
CA ARG A 341 3.10 38.41 14.30
C ARG A 341 3.33 36.95 14.69
N SER A 342 2.39 36.08 14.30
CA SER A 342 2.58 34.63 14.34
C SER A 342 3.43 34.21 13.14
N ILE A 343 4.54 33.52 13.38
CA ILE A 343 5.46 33.01 12.36
C ILE A 343 5.46 31.48 12.44
N PRO A 344 4.85 30.79 11.47
CA PRO A 344 4.90 29.34 11.36
C PRO A 344 6.30 28.86 10.97
N TYR A 345 6.69 27.69 11.45
CA TYR A 345 7.92 27.00 11.03
C TYR A 345 7.64 25.52 10.80
N ASN A 346 8.32 24.91 9.83
CA ASN A 346 8.15 23.48 9.53
C ASN A 346 8.80 22.65 10.63
N ALA A 347 8.01 22.38 11.65
CA ALA A 347 8.16 21.30 12.60
C ALA A 347 6.77 20.99 13.16
N ALA A 348 6.48 19.73 13.41
CA ALA A 348 5.27 19.31 14.11
C ALA A 348 5.23 19.84 15.56
N LEU A 349 6.40 20.05 16.15
CA LEU A 349 6.61 20.17 17.60
C LEU A 349 7.70 21.20 17.96
N PRO A 350 7.71 21.78 19.17
CA PRO A 350 8.56 22.93 19.47
C PRO A 350 10.05 22.58 19.54
N ILE A 351 10.86 23.24 18.71
CA ILE A 351 12.32 23.05 18.69
C ILE A 351 13.07 23.75 19.85
N ALA A 352 12.38 24.65 20.55
CA ALA A 352 12.87 25.33 21.73
C ALA A 352 11.67 25.77 22.60
N ASN A 353 11.96 26.16 23.85
CA ASN A 353 10.99 26.79 24.75
C ASN A 353 11.50 28.16 25.19
N GLY A 354 10.60 29.12 25.38
CA GLY A 354 10.92 30.47 25.85
C GLY A 354 11.12 31.51 24.76
N THR A 355 11.81 32.61 25.09
CA THR A 355 11.94 33.81 24.26
C THR A 355 13.41 34.07 23.91
N PHE A 356 13.71 34.22 22.62
CA PHE A 356 15.06 34.41 22.10
C PHE A 356 15.17 35.73 21.34
N ARG A 357 16.34 36.38 21.40
CA ARG A 357 16.67 37.49 20.49
C ARG A 357 17.00 36.92 19.12
N VAL A 358 16.54 37.56 18.06
CA VAL A 358 16.90 37.17 16.69
C VAL A 358 18.27 37.77 16.34
N TYR A 359 19.08 37.05 15.58
CA TYR A 359 20.29 37.55 14.93
C TYR A 359 20.32 37.06 13.47
N ALA A 360 20.25 37.97 12.49
CA ALA A 360 20.44 37.58 11.09
C ALA A 360 21.92 37.66 10.69
N LEU A 361 22.41 36.66 9.94
CA LEU A 361 23.77 36.69 9.40
C LEU A 361 23.97 37.81 8.37
N SER A 362 22.93 38.10 7.59
CA SER A 362 22.81 39.27 6.71
C SER A 362 21.51 40.03 6.98
N THR A 363 21.59 41.36 7.09
CA THR A 363 20.40 42.23 7.07
C THR A 363 19.99 42.65 5.65
N ASN A 364 20.70 42.20 4.62
CA ASN A 364 20.35 42.36 3.22
C ASN A 364 19.79 41.04 2.69
N THR A 365 18.48 40.99 2.47
CA THR A 365 17.76 39.76 2.09
C THR A 365 18.02 39.30 0.65
N SER A 366 18.77 40.09 -0.14
CA SER A 366 19.20 39.75 -1.50
C SER A 366 20.51 38.97 -1.59
N ILE A 367 21.23 38.76 -0.48
CA ILE A 367 22.48 37.99 -0.44
C ILE A 367 22.17 36.50 -0.58
N THR A 368 22.52 35.90 -1.71
CA THR A 368 22.13 34.52 -2.06
C THR A 368 23.00 33.44 -1.42
N ASP A 369 24.20 33.79 -0.96
CA ASP A 369 25.23 32.95 -0.35
C ASP A 369 25.36 33.16 1.18
N ASP A 370 24.30 33.65 1.82
CA ASP A 370 24.26 33.95 3.25
C ASP A 370 24.73 32.77 4.13
N GLY A 371 25.76 32.98 4.95
CA GLY A 371 26.38 31.94 5.78
C GLY A 371 27.22 30.88 5.05
N CYS A 372 27.42 30.97 3.72
CA CYS A 372 28.19 29.97 2.97
C CYS A 372 29.71 30.02 3.19
N HIS A 373 30.20 31.09 3.81
CA HIS A 373 31.61 31.31 4.15
C HIS A 373 31.80 31.54 5.66
N PRO A 374 32.99 31.27 6.21
CA PRO A 374 33.28 31.51 7.62
C PRO A 374 32.95 32.92 8.07
N LEU A 375 32.19 33.04 9.16
CA LEU A 375 31.69 34.33 9.64
C LEU A 375 32.82 35.23 10.16
N PRO A 376 32.74 36.58 9.94
CA PRO A 376 33.77 37.53 10.34
C PRO A 376 34.27 37.35 11.78
N SER A 377 35.54 37.66 12.04
CA SER A 377 36.10 37.63 13.40
C SER A 377 35.37 38.57 14.37
N SER A 378 34.70 39.61 13.86
CA SER A 378 33.86 40.55 14.59
C SER A 378 32.43 40.06 14.91
N THR A 379 31.99 38.91 14.38
CA THR A 379 30.70 38.31 14.76
C THR A 379 30.71 37.94 16.24
N PRO A 380 29.73 38.38 17.05
CA PRO A 380 29.67 38.10 18.48
C PRO A 380 29.36 36.62 18.76
N ASP A 381 29.43 36.21 20.03
CA ASP A 381 28.89 34.92 20.45
C ASP A 381 27.37 34.87 20.19
N LEU A 382 26.95 33.86 19.43
CA LEU A 382 25.58 33.62 19.00
C LEU A 382 24.82 32.65 19.92
N SER A 383 25.45 32.17 21.01
CA SER A 383 24.90 31.13 21.91
C SER A 383 23.57 31.47 22.59
N ALA A 384 23.22 32.76 22.68
CA ALA A 384 21.97 33.26 23.27
C ALA A 384 20.92 33.73 22.23
N PHE A 385 21.18 33.52 20.93
CA PHE A 385 20.33 34.00 19.84
C PHE A 385 19.65 32.86 19.09
N LEU A 386 18.46 33.14 18.55
CA LEU A 386 17.95 32.43 17.39
C LEU A 386 18.57 33.06 16.14
N VAL A 387 19.31 32.27 15.36
CA VAL A 387 20.03 32.75 14.19
C VAL A 387 19.18 32.58 12.94
N LEU A 388 18.99 33.65 12.19
CA LEU A 388 18.23 33.69 10.94
C LEU A 388 19.18 33.67 9.74
N ILE A 389 18.97 32.72 8.83
CA ILE A 389 19.83 32.45 7.66
C ILE A 389 18.96 32.31 6.40
N ARG A 390 19.41 32.83 5.25
CA ARG A 390 18.70 32.66 3.97
C ARG A 390 19.07 31.34 3.25
N ARG A 391 18.08 30.68 2.64
CA ARG A 391 18.28 29.54 1.70
C ARG A 391 19.06 29.96 0.43
N GLY A 392 19.90 29.06 -0.08
CA GLY A 392 20.60 29.20 -1.38
C GLY A 392 22.13 29.31 -1.29
N GLY A 393 22.81 29.25 -2.43
CA GLY A 393 24.26 29.44 -2.56
C GLY A 393 25.14 28.24 -2.14
N CYS A 394 24.73 27.50 -1.11
CA CYS A 394 25.40 26.30 -0.61
C CYS A 394 24.46 25.48 0.30
N ASP A 395 24.91 24.29 0.69
CA ASP A 395 24.17 23.37 1.56
C ASP A 395 23.85 23.94 2.95
N PHE A 396 22.72 23.52 3.51
CA PHE A 396 22.25 23.97 4.83
C PHE A 396 23.24 23.66 5.94
N THR A 397 23.79 22.44 5.97
CA THR A 397 24.77 22.00 6.98
C THR A 397 26.04 22.86 7.00
N ASN A 398 26.52 23.33 5.84
CA ASN A 398 27.64 24.27 5.76
C ASN A 398 27.29 25.65 6.39
N LYS A 399 26.10 26.20 6.07
CA LYS A 399 25.62 27.45 6.67
C LYS A 399 25.52 27.37 8.19
N LEU A 400 24.93 26.27 8.66
CA LEU A 400 24.72 25.99 10.08
C LEU A 400 26.06 25.79 10.80
N ALA A 401 27.02 25.09 10.20
CA ALA A 401 28.38 24.94 10.73
C ALA A 401 29.12 26.28 10.87
N ASN A 402 29.07 27.16 9.86
CA ASN A 402 29.71 28.48 9.91
C ASN A 402 29.14 29.37 11.03
N ALA A 403 27.83 29.26 11.32
CA ALA A 403 27.18 29.95 12.43
C ALA A 403 27.42 29.28 13.79
N ALA A 404 27.43 27.94 13.86
CA ALA A 404 27.74 27.17 15.06
C ALA A 404 29.20 27.39 15.52
N ALA A 405 30.14 27.64 14.59
CA ALA A 405 31.50 28.09 14.90
C ALA A 405 31.57 29.45 15.63
N LYS A 406 30.47 30.20 15.69
CA LYS A 406 30.28 31.41 16.51
C LYS A 406 29.38 31.17 17.72
N GLY A 407 29.13 29.92 18.10
CA GLY A 407 28.36 29.53 19.28
C GLY A 407 26.86 29.33 19.06
N ALA A 408 26.34 29.54 17.84
CA ALA A 408 24.91 29.40 17.54
C ALA A 408 24.39 27.97 17.76
N LYS A 409 23.16 27.85 18.28
CA LYS A 409 22.53 26.55 18.64
C LYS A 409 21.09 26.37 18.15
N LEU A 410 20.45 27.43 17.65
CA LEU A 410 19.03 27.45 17.30
C LEU A 410 18.87 28.32 16.05
N PHE A 411 18.24 27.78 15.01
CA PHE A 411 18.26 28.41 13.69
C PHE A 411 16.88 28.44 13.03
N PHE A 412 16.57 29.56 12.38
CA PHE A 412 15.57 29.65 11.33
C PHE A 412 16.25 29.80 9.98
N ILE A 413 15.88 28.95 9.02
CA ILE A 413 16.30 29.07 7.63
C ILE A 413 15.11 29.59 6.83
N TYR A 414 15.17 30.83 6.35
CA TYR A 414 14.06 31.36 5.56
C TYR A 414 14.24 31.09 4.07
N ASP A 415 13.14 30.80 3.41
CA ASP A 415 13.15 30.39 2.02
C ASP A 415 13.61 31.52 1.06
N ASN A 416 14.05 31.13 -0.14
CA ASN A 416 14.43 32.04 -1.21
C ASN A 416 13.39 32.14 -2.34
N ILE A 417 12.35 31.30 -2.30
CA ILE A 417 11.16 31.35 -3.15
C ILE A 417 9.88 31.44 -2.30
N ASP A 418 8.80 31.92 -2.90
CA ASP A 418 7.54 32.18 -2.21
C ASP A 418 6.67 30.90 -2.15
N GLU A 419 7.08 29.96 -1.29
CA GLU A 419 6.40 28.68 -1.05
C GLU A 419 6.12 28.42 0.45
N PRO A 420 5.19 27.50 0.80
CA PRO A 420 5.07 27.01 2.17
C PRO A 420 6.39 26.37 2.63
N PRO A 421 6.84 26.57 3.88
CA PRO A 421 8.08 26.00 4.39
C PRO A 421 8.18 24.48 4.15
N ILE A 422 9.11 24.05 3.29
CA ILE A 422 9.38 22.63 3.03
C ILE A 422 10.42 22.08 4.01
N SER A 423 10.36 20.78 4.35
CA SER A 423 11.36 20.15 5.21
C SER A 423 12.75 20.13 4.54
N ILE A 424 13.81 20.27 5.34
CA ILE A 424 15.20 20.39 4.86
C ILE A 424 16.13 19.49 5.67
N ASP A 425 17.17 18.96 5.04
CA ASP A 425 18.27 18.28 5.76
C ASP A 425 19.14 19.33 6.46
N VAL A 426 19.32 19.16 7.76
CA VAL A 426 20.09 20.02 8.65
C VAL A 426 21.10 19.23 9.50
N GLY A 427 21.27 17.93 9.26
CA GLY A 427 22.09 17.06 10.12
C GLY A 427 21.74 17.17 11.61
N ASP A 428 22.76 17.19 12.48
CA ASP A 428 22.60 17.29 13.94
C ASP A 428 22.23 18.70 14.46
N TYR A 429 21.96 19.68 13.58
CA TYR A 429 21.67 21.05 13.99
C TYR A 429 20.18 21.27 14.28
N ASN A 430 19.89 22.00 15.36
CA ASN A 430 18.53 22.37 15.72
C ASN A 430 18.01 23.57 14.88
N ALA A 431 17.61 23.27 13.65
CA ALA A 431 17.26 24.23 12.62
C ALA A 431 15.92 23.87 11.96
N VAL A 432 15.08 24.87 11.70
CA VAL A 432 13.79 24.70 10.98
C VAL A 432 13.61 25.75 9.90
N PRO A 433 12.89 25.44 8.82
CA PRO A 433 12.61 26.40 7.78
C PRO A 433 11.36 27.23 8.09
N ILE A 434 11.38 28.48 7.63
CA ILE A 434 10.27 29.43 7.67
C ILE A 434 10.05 30.03 6.28
N SER A 435 8.89 30.69 6.08
CA SER A 435 8.55 31.23 4.76
C SER A 435 9.51 32.36 4.36
N LYS A 436 9.69 32.58 3.06
CA LYS A 436 10.43 33.74 2.55
C LYS A 436 9.87 35.05 3.13
N GLU A 437 8.53 35.21 3.12
CA GLU A 437 7.86 36.39 3.67
C GLU A 437 8.18 36.61 5.15
N ASP A 438 8.11 35.57 5.99
CA ASP A 438 8.36 35.69 7.43
C ASP A 438 9.83 35.95 7.76
N GLY A 439 10.76 35.37 7.00
CA GLY A 439 12.19 35.69 7.13
C GLY A 439 12.51 37.13 6.76
N GLU A 440 12.02 37.59 5.61
CA GLU A 440 12.17 38.98 5.18
C GLU A 440 11.45 39.94 6.14
N TYR A 441 10.33 39.53 6.75
CA TYR A 441 9.64 40.27 7.80
C TYR A 441 10.49 40.42 9.06
N LEU A 442 11.10 39.32 9.56
CA LEU A 442 11.97 39.33 10.75
C LEU A 442 13.16 40.27 10.56
N VAL A 443 13.81 40.23 9.38
CA VAL A 443 14.90 41.16 9.02
C VAL A 443 14.41 42.60 8.98
N ASN A 444 13.27 42.86 8.34
CA ASN A 444 12.84 44.23 8.08
C ASN A 444 12.11 44.92 9.23
N ASN A 445 11.53 44.19 10.18
CA ASN A 445 10.68 44.74 11.23
C ASN A 445 11.18 44.39 12.64
N THR A 446 11.34 43.11 12.93
CA THR A 446 11.66 42.59 14.26
C THR A 446 13.08 42.96 14.66
N LEU A 447 14.06 42.68 13.79
CA LEU A 447 15.48 42.97 14.02
C LEU A 447 15.78 44.46 14.18
N LYS A 448 15.15 45.34 13.38
CA LYS A 448 15.32 46.80 13.48
C LYS A 448 14.86 47.39 14.83
N LYS A 449 14.08 46.64 15.62
CA LYS A 449 13.61 47.02 16.96
C LYS A 449 14.35 46.30 18.10
N ASN A 450 15.44 45.58 17.82
CA ASN A 450 16.06 44.62 18.75
C ASN A 450 15.07 43.55 19.27
N GLY A 451 14.11 43.18 18.42
CA GLY A 451 12.99 42.31 18.77
C GLY A 451 13.37 40.86 19.06
N THR A 452 12.42 40.16 19.66
CA THR A 452 12.52 38.76 20.08
C THR A 452 11.47 37.90 19.38
N VAL A 453 11.66 36.58 19.44
CA VAL A 453 10.65 35.57 19.09
C VAL A 453 10.41 34.65 20.29
N THR A 454 9.15 34.30 20.53
CA THR A 454 8.72 33.45 21.65
C THR A 454 8.08 32.18 21.12
N PHE A 455 8.58 31.03 21.56
CA PHE A 455 7.97 29.73 21.29
C PHE A 455 6.71 29.58 22.15
N VAL A 456 5.56 29.41 21.49
CA VAL A 456 4.23 29.36 22.14
C VAL A 456 3.56 27.99 22.06
N ASN A 457 4.28 26.97 21.58
CA ASN A 457 3.91 25.56 21.57
C ASN A 457 2.52 25.25 20.96
N ARG A 458 2.12 26.05 19.98
CA ARG A 458 0.82 26.01 19.33
C ARG A 458 0.98 25.57 17.88
N ILE A 459 0.20 24.57 17.48
CA ILE A 459 0.03 24.19 16.07
C ILE A 459 -0.78 25.28 15.36
N THR A 460 -0.26 25.75 14.24
CA THR A 460 -0.95 26.58 13.24
C THR A 460 -1.03 25.78 11.95
N ASN A 461 -2.24 25.67 11.43
CA ASN A 461 -2.52 24.94 10.20
C ASN A 461 -2.21 25.81 8.98
N ILE A 462 -1.26 25.39 8.15
CA ILE A 462 -0.91 26.08 6.89
C ILE A 462 -1.59 25.38 5.72
N PRO A 463 -2.33 26.07 4.83
CA PRO A 463 -3.00 25.43 3.70
C PRO A 463 -2.05 24.58 2.85
N SER A 464 -2.45 23.34 2.56
CA SER A 464 -1.72 22.50 1.61
C SER A 464 -2.18 22.76 0.18
N SER A 465 -1.23 22.91 -0.75
CA SER A 465 -1.48 23.04 -2.18
C SER A 465 -2.15 21.79 -2.77
N THR A 466 -1.78 20.60 -2.27
CA THR A 466 -2.35 19.31 -2.67
C THR A 466 -3.52 18.86 -1.79
N GLY A 467 -3.80 19.54 -0.67
CA GLY A 467 -4.77 19.11 0.32
C GLY A 467 -6.16 18.79 -0.24
N GLY A 468 -6.67 17.59 0.00
CA GLY A 468 -7.92 17.07 -0.57
C GLY A 468 -7.78 16.43 -1.97
N LEU A 469 -6.58 16.38 -2.55
CA LEU A 469 -6.24 15.49 -3.66
C LEU A 469 -5.67 14.16 -3.15
N MET A 470 -5.56 13.17 -4.02
CA MET A 470 -4.81 11.95 -3.72
C MET A 470 -3.33 12.26 -3.48
N SER A 471 -2.75 11.69 -2.43
CA SER A 471 -1.30 11.77 -2.15
C SER A 471 -0.50 11.11 -3.27
N SER A 472 0.58 11.73 -3.73
CA SER A 472 1.44 11.22 -4.83
C SER A 472 1.97 9.80 -4.60
N PHE A 473 2.24 9.45 -3.34
CA PHE A 473 2.71 8.12 -2.95
C PHE A 473 1.60 7.06 -2.90
N SER A 474 0.31 7.40 -2.97
CA SER A 474 -0.76 6.41 -2.82
C SER A 474 -0.72 5.38 -3.95
N THR A 475 -0.68 4.09 -3.60
CA THR A 475 -0.54 3.02 -4.61
C THR A 475 -1.72 2.96 -5.55
N TYR A 476 -1.43 2.88 -6.86
CA TYR A 476 -2.43 2.67 -7.91
C TYR A 476 -2.72 1.19 -8.10
N GLY A 477 -4.01 0.89 -8.22
CA GLY A 477 -4.49 -0.36 -8.80
C GLY A 477 -4.62 -0.30 -10.33
N PRO A 478 -5.48 -1.16 -10.92
CA PRO A 478 -6.19 -2.25 -10.24
C PRO A 478 -5.26 -3.44 -9.92
N THR A 479 -5.80 -4.51 -9.37
CA THR A 479 -5.09 -5.80 -9.32
C THR A 479 -4.92 -6.37 -10.73
N PHE A 480 -3.96 -7.28 -10.93
CA PHE A 480 -3.73 -7.95 -12.23
C PHE A 480 -4.95 -8.76 -12.68
N ASP A 481 -5.75 -9.28 -11.75
CA ASP A 481 -7.01 -10.02 -11.95
C ASP A 481 -8.28 -9.13 -12.03
N MET A 482 -8.10 -7.81 -12.19
CA MET A 482 -9.15 -6.81 -12.46
C MET A 482 -10.14 -6.54 -11.32
N TYR A 483 -9.71 -6.64 -10.06
CA TYR A 483 -10.45 -6.11 -8.91
C TYR A 483 -10.08 -4.65 -8.61
N LEU A 484 -11.07 -3.91 -8.10
CA LEU A 484 -10.90 -2.50 -7.74
C LEU A 484 -10.01 -2.36 -6.50
N GLN A 485 -8.98 -1.52 -6.64
CA GLN A 485 -8.03 -1.17 -5.59
C GLN A 485 -7.56 0.28 -5.81
N PRO A 486 -7.50 1.13 -4.76
CA PRO A 486 -8.06 0.92 -3.42
C PRO A 486 -9.60 0.84 -3.46
N SER A 487 -10.24 0.48 -2.34
CA SER A 487 -11.71 0.45 -2.24
C SER A 487 -12.30 1.85 -2.10
N LEU A 488 -11.62 2.72 -1.35
CA LEU A 488 -11.87 4.15 -1.18
C LEU A 488 -10.61 4.80 -0.56
N SER A 489 -10.63 6.12 -0.37
CA SER A 489 -9.49 6.85 0.23
C SER A 489 -9.87 7.64 1.49
N ALA A 490 -8.88 7.88 2.34
CA ALA A 490 -9.00 8.65 3.58
C ALA A 490 -7.75 9.50 3.84
N PRO A 491 -7.81 10.51 4.73
CA PRO A 491 -6.67 11.36 5.03
C PRO A 491 -5.46 10.54 5.48
N GLY A 492 -4.33 10.69 4.79
CA GLY A 492 -3.10 9.94 5.01
C GLY A 492 -1.80 10.71 4.77
N GLY A 493 -1.84 11.83 4.04
CA GLY A 493 -0.70 12.75 3.94
C GLY A 493 -0.72 13.80 5.06
N ASN A 494 0.43 14.05 5.71
CA ASN A 494 0.63 15.06 6.76
C ASN A 494 -0.28 14.88 8.00
N ILE A 495 -0.22 13.70 8.61
CA ILE A 495 -1.07 13.29 9.73
C ILE A 495 -0.29 13.37 11.04
N PHE A 496 -0.68 14.32 11.90
CA PHE A 496 -0.15 14.45 13.25
C PHE A 496 -0.85 13.46 14.21
N SER A 497 -0.10 12.60 14.87
CA SER A 497 -0.62 11.60 15.82
C SER A 497 0.37 11.34 16.95
N THR A 498 0.04 10.39 17.83
CA THR A 498 0.90 9.92 18.91
C THR A 498 2.12 9.16 18.41
N TRP A 499 3.16 9.11 19.23
CA TRP A 499 4.41 8.38 19.02
C TRP A 499 4.87 7.86 20.39
N PRO A 500 5.83 6.92 20.52
CA PRO A 500 6.27 6.46 21.83
C PRO A 500 6.77 7.60 22.71
N VAL A 501 6.51 7.53 24.00
CA VAL A 501 6.89 8.56 24.99
C VAL A 501 8.41 8.73 25.01
N SER A 502 9.14 7.62 24.94
CA SER A 502 10.60 7.53 24.78
C SER A 502 11.16 8.26 23.56
N MET A 503 10.34 8.47 22.53
CA MET A 503 10.72 9.00 21.21
C MET A 503 10.10 10.38 20.91
N GLY A 504 9.56 11.09 21.92
CA GLY A 504 9.01 12.44 21.76
C GLY A 504 7.48 12.55 21.84
N SER A 505 6.77 11.42 22.04
CA SER A 505 5.31 11.34 22.25
C SER A 505 4.40 11.66 21.05
N TYR A 506 4.86 12.37 20.02
CA TYR A 506 4.04 12.74 18.85
C TYR A 506 4.89 12.83 17.58
N ARG A 507 4.30 12.61 16.40
CA ARG A 507 4.99 12.75 15.09
C ARG A 507 4.00 13.10 13.97
N VAL A 508 4.48 13.78 12.93
CA VAL A 508 3.76 13.90 11.65
C VAL A 508 4.31 12.84 10.71
N GLU A 509 3.43 11.96 10.26
CA GLU A 509 3.74 10.91 9.29
C GLU A 509 2.85 11.06 8.05
N SER A 510 3.32 10.51 6.94
CA SER A 510 2.53 10.38 5.71
C SER A 510 2.54 8.95 5.20
N GLY A 511 1.38 8.44 4.82
CA GLY A 511 1.23 7.11 4.26
C GLY A 511 -0.22 6.62 4.23
N THR A 512 -0.49 5.65 3.35
CA THR A 512 -1.74 4.85 3.42
C THR A 512 -1.86 4.10 4.76
N SER A 513 -0.73 3.89 5.45
CA SER A 513 -0.64 3.46 6.86
C SER A 513 -1.42 4.34 7.84
N MET A 514 -1.68 5.61 7.52
CA MET A 514 -2.47 6.53 8.33
C MET A 514 -3.94 6.58 7.87
N SER A 515 -4.19 6.36 6.58
CA SER A 515 -5.55 6.24 6.02
C SER A 515 -6.29 4.98 6.50
N ALA A 516 -5.60 3.84 6.60
CA ALA A 516 -6.21 2.58 7.06
C ALA A 516 -6.80 2.66 8.49
N PRO A 517 -6.07 3.12 9.53
CA PRO A 517 -6.65 3.33 10.86
C PRO A 517 -7.72 4.42 10.89
N PHE A 518 -7.64 5.43 10.02
CA PHE A 518 -8.72 6.42 9.89
C PHE A 518 -10.05 5.75 9.48
N ILE A 519 -10.02 4.84 8.49
CA ILE A 519 -11.19 4.05 8.11
C ILE A 519 -11.59 3.05 9.19
N ALA A 520 -10.65 2.47 9.94
CA ALA A 520 -10.98 1.61 11.09
C ALA A 520 -11.82 2.37 12.14
N GLY A 521 -11.43 3.61 12.46
CA GLY A 521 -12.22 4.50 13.31
C GLY A 521 -13.56 4.87 12.69
N ALA A 522 -13.60 5.25 11.41
CA ALA A 522 -14.85 5.58 10.71
C ALA A 522 -15.84 4.41 10.71
N ALA A 523 -15.35 3.19 10.47
CA ALA A 523 -16.12 1.95 10.56
C ALA A 523 -16.65 1.71 11.98
N ALA A 524 -15.89 2.03 13.03
CA ALA A 524 -16.38 1.96 14.41
C ALA A 524 -17.54 2.94 14.68
N LEU A 525 -17.49 4.16 14.13
CA LEU A 525 -18.61 5.10 14.24
C LEU A 525 -19.85 4.58 13.49
N VAL A 526 -19.67 4.01 12.28
CA VAL A 526 -20.76 3.37 11.52
C VAL A 526 -21.37 2.19 12.28
N LEU A 527 -20.55 1.32 12.89
CA LEU A 527 -21.02 0.19 13.69
C LEU A 527 -21.67 0.62 15.02
N GLN A 528 -21.24 1.72 15.63
CA GLN A 528 -21.93 2.29 16.81
C GLN A 528 -23.34 2.77 16.43
N VAL A 529 -23.50 3.44 15.27
CA VAL A 529 -24.79 4.00 14.83
C VAL A 529 -25.73 2.94 14.28
N LYS A 530 -25.25 2.03 13.43
CA LYS A 530 -26.08 1.03 12.74
C LYS A 530 -26.20 -0.29 13.52
N GLY A 531 -25.31 -0.54 14.49
CA GLY A 531 -25.19 -1.78 15.25
C GLY A 531 -24.17 -2.75 14.65
N LYS A 532 -23.54 -3.58 15.50
CA LYS A 532 -22.40 -4.45 15.12
C LYS A 532 -22.76 -5.90 14.75
N THR A 533 -23.88 -6.11 14.07
CA THR A 533 -24.22 -7.45 13.55
C THR A 533 -23.29 -7.85 12.40
N PRO A 534 -23.10 -9.15 12.12
CA PRO A 534 -22.28 -9.62 10.99
C PRO A 534 -22.74 -9.06 9.63
N ASP A 535 -24.05 -8.84 9.43
CA ASP A 535 -24.59 -8.26 8.19
C ASP A 535 -24.29 -6.77 8.06
N ASN A 536 -24.40 -6.01 9.15
CA ASN A 536 -24.00 -4.61 9.17
C ASN A 536 -22.50 -4.47 8.92
N ALA A 537 -21.67 -5.30 9.55
CA ALA A 537 -20.22 -5.34 9.32
C ALA A 537 -19.87 -5.61 7.84
N ARG A 538 -20.51 -6.61 7.21
CA ARG A 538 -20.39 -6.86 5.76
C ARG A 538 -20.82 -5.67 4.91
N SER A 539 -21.81 -4.90 5.35
CA SER A 539 -22.29 -3.70 4.65
C SER A 539 -21.43 -2.44 4.83
N VAL A 540 -20.53 -2.38 5.83
CA VAL A 540 -19.73 -1.17 6.11
C VAL A 540 -18.97 -0.70 4.86
N ARG A 541 -18.32 -1.62 4.13
CA ARG A 541 -17.60 -1.32 2.88
C ARG A 541 -18.50 -0.63 1.86
N THR A 542 -19.65 -1.23 1.56
CA THR A 542 -20.65 -0.69 0.63
C THR A 542 -21.18 0.68 1.07
N ILE A 543 -21.44 0.88 2.36
CA ILE A 543 -21.94 2.14 2.91
C ILE A 543 -20.89 3.25 2.74
N LEU A 544 -19.65 3.00 3.18
CA LEU A 544 -18.54 3.95 3.07
C LEU A 544 -18.24 4.31 1.61
N GLN A 545 -18.31 3.33 0.70
CA GLN A 545 -18.17 3.56 -0.74
C GLN A 545 -19.33 4.39 -1.29
N ASN A 546 -20.59 4.01 -1.03
CA ASN A 546 -21.75 4.71 -1.59
C ASN A 546 -21.78 6.21 -1.24
N THR A 547 -21.35 6.58 -0.03
CA THR A 547 -21.42 7.97 0.47
C THR A 547 -20.11 8.74 0.32
N ALA A 548 -19.06 8.17 -0.26
CA ALA A 548 -17.79 8.88 -0.46
C ALA A 548 -17.97 10.08 -1.42
N SER A 549 -17.15 11.11 -1.20
CA SER A 549 -17.08 12.29 -2.07
C SER A 549 -16.01 12.11 -3.14
N TYR A 550 -16.34 12.40 -4.40
CA TYR A 550 -15.41 12.31 -5.51
C TYR A 550 -14.19 13.22 -5.31
N ILE A 551 -13.03 12.76 -5.78
CA ILE A 551 -11.76 13.50 -5.73
C ILE A 551 -11.44 13.98 -7.16
N PRO A 552 -11.08 15.24 -7.39
CA PRO A 552 -10.55 15.70 -8.68
C PRO A 552 -9.08 15.31 -8.82
N ASN A 553 -8.59 15.13 -10.06
CA ASN A 553 -7.19 14.77 -10.31
C ASN A 553 -6.21 15.96 -10.16
N SER A 554 -6.71 17.21 -10.15
CA SER A 554 -5.90 18.40 -9.87
C SER A 554 -6.73 19.50 -9.19
N LYS A 555 -6.10 20.64 -8.88
CA LYS A 555 -6.78 21.85 -8.39
C LYS A 555 -7.34 22.73 -9.52
N ASP A 556 -7.20 22.33 -10.79
CA ASP A 556 -7.64 23.15 -11.91
C ASP A 556 -9.16 23.24 -12.01
N SER A 557 -9.68 24.36 -12.50
CA SER A 557 -11.12 24.60 -12.64
C SER A 557 -11.82 23.65 -13.61
N ASN A 558 -11.06 22.99 -14.50
CA ASN A 558 -11.53 22.00 -15.46
C ASN A 558 -10.96 20.59 -15.18
N ALA A 559 -10.50 20.32 -13.95
CA ALA A 559 -9.97 19.02 -13.56
C ALA A 559 -10.97 17.89 -13.85
N LEU A 560 -10.45 16.72 -14.24
CA LEU A 560 -11.24 15.51 -14.34
C LEU A 560 -11.43 14.92 -12.93
N LEU A 561 -12.42 14.03 -12.76
CA LEU A 561 -12.42 13.20 -11.55
C LEU A 561 -11.25 12.21 -11.63
N GLU A 562 -10.59 12.01 -10.50
CA GLU A 562 -9.56 11.01 -10.29
C GLU A 562 -10.09 9.61 -10.64
N SER A 563 -9.23 8.77 -11.22
CA SER A 563 -9.59 7.41 -11.59
C SER A 563 -9.86 6.57 -10.35
N ALA A 564 -10.89 5.72 -10.40
CA ALA A 564 -11.17 4.79 -9.31
C ALA A 564 -10.02 3.79 -9.05
N ALA A 565 -9.15 3.56 -10.04
CA ALA A 565 -7.92 2.79 -9.85
C ALA A 565 -6.85 3.51 -8.99
N HIS A 566 -7.10 4.77 -8.58
CA HIS A 566 -6.27 5.52 -7.63
C HIS A 566 -7.08 5.91 -6.37
N ALA A 567 -8.29 6.44 -6.55
CA ALA A 567 -9.13 6.93 -5.45
C ALA A 567 -10.19 5.94 -4.92
N GLY A 568 -10.41 4.80 -5.57
CA GLY A 568 -11.55 3.93 -5.29
C GLY A 568 -12.88 4.69 -5.43
N ALA A 569 -13.70 4.66 -4.37
CA ALA A 569 -14.92 5.46 -4.26
C ALA A 569 -14.70 6.98 -4.04
N GLY A 570 -13.47 7.41 -3.78
CA GLY A 570 -13.15 8.79 -3.35
C GLY A 570 -12.96 8.92 -1.84
N LEU A 571 -13.00 10.16 -1.35
CA LEU A 571 -12.75 10.50 0.05
C LEU A 571 -13.96 10.12 0.93
N VAL A 572 -13.71 9.38 2.01
CA VAL A 572 -14.74 8.97 2.96
C VAL A 572 -15.51 10.15 3.57
N GLN A 573 -16.85 10.05 3.59
CA GLN A 573 -17.74 10.96 4.33
C GLN A 573 -18.45 10.18 5.44
N VAL A 574 -17.87 10.24 6.65
CA VAL A 574 -18.24 9.42 7.81
C VAL A 574 -19.62 9.79 8.35
N TYR A 575 -19.97 11.08 8.34
CA TYR A 575 -21.30 11.54 8.72
C TYR A 575 -22.39 10.96 7.82
N ASP A 576 -22.20 11.07 6.50
CA ASP A 576 -23.15 10.59 5.51
C ASP A 576 -23.24 9.06 5.52
N ALA A 577 -22.12 8.36 5.72
CA ALA A 577 -22.09 6.91 5.92
C ALA A 577 -22.93 6.48 7.15
N CYS A 578 -22.77 7.16 8.29
CA CYS A 578 -23.51 6.86 9.51
C CYS A 578 -25.02 7.08 9.35
N TYR A 579 -25.41 8.21 8.75
CA TYR A 579 -26.82 8.62 8.65
C TYR A 579 -27.53 8.23 7.36
N SER A 580 -26.84 7.68 6.36
CA SER A 580 -27.50 7.17 5.15
C SER A 580 -28.51 6.08 5.50
N THR A 581 -29.75 6.32 5.10
CA THR A 581 -30.88 5.38 5.21
C THR A 581 -31.02 4.47 4.00
N SER A 582 -30.23 4.70 2.94
CA SER A 582 -30.34 3.97 1.68
C SER A 582 -28.98 3.41 1.25
N MET A 583 -29.01 2.36 0.43
CA MET A 583 -27.81 1.66 -0.04
C MET A 583 -27.95 1.29 -1.51
N MET A 584 -26.87 1.42 -2.28
CA MET A 584 -26.77 0.97 -3.66
C MET A 584 -25.80 -0.21 -3.76
N SER A 585 -26.29 -1.36 -4.22
CA SER A 585 -25.52 -2.60 -4.31
C SER A 585 -25.66 -3.27 -5.68
N PRO A 586 -24.59 -3.87 -6.26
CA PRO A 586 -23.22 -3.88 -5.75
C PRO A 586 -22.56 -2.50 -5.86
N ALA A 587 -21.73 -2.13 -4.88
CA ALA A 587 -20.98 -0.87 -4.92
C ALA A 587 -19.90 -0.85 -6.03
N GLU A 588 -19.50 -2.01 -6.54
CA GLU A 588 -18.43 -2.16 -7.53
C GLU A 588 -18.92 -2.91 -8.78
N LEU A 589 -18.61 -2.36 -9.95
CA LEU A 589 -19.04 -2.83 -11.26
C LEU A 589 -17.79 -3.11 -12.11
N LEU A 590 -17.26 -4.33 -11.96
CA LEU A 590 -16.03 -4.76 -12.63
C LEU A 590 -16.30 -5.15 -14.10
N LEU A 591 -16.07 -4.20 -15.01
CA LEU A 591 -16.29 -4.33 -16.46
C LEU A 591 -15.24 -5.20 -17.17
N ASN A 592 -14.12 -5.49 -16.49
CA ASN A 592 -13.03 -6.34 -16.95
C ASN A 592 -12.24 -5.79 -18.17
N ASP A 593 -11.40 -6.64 -18.78
CA ASP A 593 -10.62 -6.37 -20.00
C ASP A 593 -11.48 -6.45 -21.29
N THR A 594 -10.91 -6.15 -22.46
CA THR A 594 -11.66 -6.23 -23.72
C THR A 594 -11.92 -7.67 -24.20
N THR A 595 -11.19 -8.67 -23.72
CA THR A 595 -11.47 -10.09 -24.04
C THR A 595 -12.73 -10.58 -23.32
N ASN A 596 -12.90 -10.20 -22.06
CA ASN A 596 -13.91 -10.73 -21.16
C ASN A 596 -14.87 -9.63 -20.67
N PHE A 597 -15.12 -8.65 -21.54
CA PHE A 597 -15.84 -7.42 -21.22
C PHE A 597 -17.26 -7.69 -20.67
N ALA A 598 -17.45 -7.33 -19.40
CA ALA A 598 -18.72 -7.40 -18.71
C ALA A 598 -19.53 -6.11 -18.96
N GLY A 599 -20.13 -5.99 -20.14
CA GLY A 599 -20.89 -4.79 -20.52
C GLY A 599 -22.27 -4.64 -19.87
N SER A 600 -22.81 -5.68 -19.20
CA SER A 600 -24.18 -5.69 -18.67
C SER A 600 -24.18 -5.87 -17.15
N HIS A 601 -24.67 -4.86 -16.43
CA HIS A 601 -24.75 -4.83 -14.98
C HIS A 601 -26.13 -4.34 -14.51
N SER A 602 -26.38 -4.45 -13.21
CA SER A 602 -27.52 -3.82 -12.56
C SER A 602 -27.14 -3.37 -11.15
N VAL A 603 -27.65 -2.23 -10.72
CA VAL A 603 -27.58 -1.78 -9.32
C VAL A 603 -28.95 -1.81 -8.69
N THR A 604 -29.03 -2.20 -7.43
CA THR A 604 -30.26 -2.21 -6.62
C THR A 604 -30.14 -1.18 -5.53
N ILE A 605 -31.04 -0.20 -5.54
CA ILE A 605 -31.17 0.83 -4.52
C ILE A 605 -32.20 0.34 -3.50
N THR A 606 -31.80 0.19 -2.24
CA THR A 606 -32.66 -0.21 -1.13
C THR A 606 -32.84 0.94 -0.17
N ASN A 607 -34.08 1.22 0.24
CA ASN A 607 -34.42 2.30 1.16
C ASN A 607 -34.85 1.73 2.52
N ASN A 608 -33.98 1.82 3.51
CA ASN A 608 -34.23 1.44 4.91
C ASN A 608 -34.74 2.61 5.77
N GLY A 609 -35.03 3.76 5.14
CA GLY A 609 -35.65 4.92 5.78
C GLY A 609 -37.16 4.79 5.95
N THR A 610 -37.76 5.78 6.62
CA THR A 610 -39.20 5.79 6.95
C THR A 610 -40.07 6.55 5.94
N LYS A 611 -39.48 7.10 4.88
CA LYS A 611 -40.17 7.85 3.81
C LYS A 611 -39.76 7.30 2.44
N ALA A 612 -40.63 7.42 1.46
CA ALA A 612 -40.25 7.15 0.07
C ALA A 612 -39.23 8.19 -0.41
N VAL A 613 -38.29 7.77 -1.24
CA VAL A 613 -37.27 8.64 -1.87
C VAL A 613 -37.28 8.41 -3.37
N ALA A 614 -37.29 9.49 -4.15
CA ALA A 614 -37.19 9.46 -5.60
C ALA A 614 -35.73 9.72 -6.02
N TYR A 615 -35.09 8.69 -6.56
CA TYR A 615 -33.72 8.75 -7.05
C TYR A 615 -33.68 9.05 -8.55
N THR A 616 -32.86 10.04 -8.93
CA THR A 616 -32.41 10.26 -10.31
C THR A 616 -31.03 9.62 -10.47
N ILE A 617 -30.86 8.75 -11.48
CA ILE A 617 -29.64 8.00 -11.72
C ILE A 617 -28.87 8.60 -12.90
N THR A 618 -27.60 8.96 -12.67
CA THR A 618 -26.72 9.61 -13.64
C THR A 618 -25.37 8.89 -13.74
N HIS A 619 -24.69 9.09 -14.87
CA HIS A 619 -23.32 8.63 -15.09
C HIS A 619 -22.36 9.81 -14.91
N LEU A 620 -21.34 9.63 -14.09
CA LEU A 620 -20.23 10.56 -13.90
C LEU A 620 -18.93 9.89 -14.35
N ALA A 621 -18.26 10.47 -15.33
CA ALA A 621 -16.99 9.98 -15.84
C ALA A 621 -15.82 10.35 -14.92
N ALA A 622 -14.92 9.39 -14.69
CA ALA A 622 -13.57 9.68 -14.22
C ALA A 622 -12.59 9.73 -15.41
N GLY A 623 -11.42 10.32 -15.19
CA GLY A 623 -10.35 10.33 -16.17
C GLY A 623 -9.83 8.92 -16.47
N THR A 624 -9.62 8.63 -17.75
CA THR A 624 -9.02 7.38 -18.21
C THR A 624 -7.50 7.53 -18.17
N MET A 625 -6.80 6.53 -17.64
CA MET A 625 -5.34 6.53 -17.50
C MET A 625 -4.72 5.58 -18.53
N PRO A 626 -3.90 6.05 -19.51
CA PRO A 626 -2.93 5.17 -20.15
C PRO A 626 -1.92 4.75 -19.07
N THR A 627 -1.67 3.45 -18.92
CA THR A 627 -0.85 2.92 -17.81
C THR A 627 0.53 2.47 -18.25
N ILE A 628 0.73 2.19 -19.54
CA ILE A 628 1.96 1.65 -20.12
C ILE A 628 2.46 2.54 -21.27
N ASN A 629 3.78 2.68 -21.38
CA ASN A 629 4.49 3.21 -22.54
C ASN A 629 5.60 2.21 -22.93
N GLY A 630 5.51 1.59 -24.11
CA GLY A 630 6.50 0.63 -24.58
C GLY A 630 6.50 -0.68 -23.78
N THR A 631 7.52 -0.88 -22.92
CA THR A 631 7.59 -1.98 -21.94
C THR A 631 7.58 -1.50 -20.49
N ASP A 632 7.29 -0.22 -20.29
CA ASP A 632 7.31 0.41 -18.97
C ASP A 632 5.97 1.04 -18.58
N TYR A 633 5.83 1.31 -17.29
CA TYR A 633 4.66 1.95 -16.70
C TYR A 633 4.85 3.45 -16.70
N ILE A 634 3.76 4.17 -16.95
CA ILE A 634 3.78 5.63 -16.82
C ILE A 634 3.84 5.94 -15.32
N ALA A 635 5.07 6.18 -14.86
CA ALA A 635 5.41 6.49 -13.48
C ALA A 635 4.83 7.85 -13.06
N GLY A 636 4.46 7.95 -11.79
CA GLY A 636 4.20 9.23 -11.14
C GLY A 636 5.44 9.75 -10.44
N SER A 637 5.44 11.02 -10.04
CA SER A 637 6.51 11.60 -9.23
C SER A 637 6.25 11.41 -7.74
N ARG A 638 7.28 11.04 -6.97
CA ARG A 638 7.20 10.98 -5.50
C ARG A 638 6.99 12.36 -4.87
N HIS A 639 7.52 13.41 -5.50
CA HIS A 639 7.71 14.75 -4.92
C HIS A 639 6.92 15.87 -5.61
N THR A 640 6.25 15.59 -6.73
CA THR A 640 5.42 16.57 -7.45
C THR A 640 4.02 16.00 -7.70
N VAL A 641 3.09 16.86 -8.12
CA VAL A 641 1.69 16.49 -8.44
C VAL A 641 1.59 15.78 -9.81
N ASP A 642 2.71 15.32 -10.37
CA ASP A 642 2.77 14.61 -11.65
C ASP A 642 2.27 13.17 -11.45
N GLN A 643 0.94 13.05 -11.46
CA GLN A 643 0.20 11.79 -11.52
C GLN A 643 0.28 11.16 -12.92
N ILE A 644 -0.20 9.91 -13.03
CA ILE A 644 -0.46 9.30 -14.34
C ILE A 644 -1.41 10.22 -15.15
N PRO A 645 -1.14 10.52 -16.43
CA PRO A 645 -1.98 11.43 -17.21
C PRO A 645 -3.44 10.97 -17.31
N HIS A 646 -4.39 11.85 -17.00
CA HIS A 646 -5.82 11.57 -17.20
C HIS A 646 -6.31 12.16 -18.52
N ILE A 647 -6.94 11.31 -19.35
CA ILE A 647 -7.60 11.73 -20.60
C ILE A 647 -9.12 11.58 -20.50
N SER A 648 -9.85 12.51 -21.14
CA SER A 648 -11.32 12.50 -21.20
C SER A 648 -11.82 11.50 -22.25
N ALA A 649 -11.73 10.21 -21.92
CA ALA A 649 -12.16 9.11 -22.78
C ALA A 649 -12.91 8.02 -21.98
N PRO A 650 -14.08 8.32 -21.42
CA PRO A 650 -14.81 7.40 -20.54
C PRO A 650 -15.61 6.34 -21.30
N ALA A 651 -16.05 5.31 -20.57
CA ALA A 651 -17.11 4.42 -21.04
C ALA A 651 -18.40 5.21 -21.31
N SER A 652 -19.25 4.69 -22.21
CA SER A 652 -20.63 5.17 -22.37
C SER A 652 -21.60 4.21 -21.68
N VAL A 653 -22.61 4.76 -20.99
CA VAL A 653 -23.55 3.99 -20.18
C VAL A 653 -24.99 4.29 -20.58
N THR A 654 -25.76 3.23 -20.88
CA THR A 654 -27.23 3.31 -20.99
C THR A 654 -27.83 2.90 -19.65
N ILE A 655 -28.66 3.75 -19.06
CA ILE A 655 -29.28 3.57 -17.74
C ILE A 655 -30.78 3.39 -17.92
N SER A 656 -31.36 2.32 -17.38
CA SER A 656 -32.80 2.05 -17.51
C SER A 656 -33.39 1.35 -16.27
N PRO A 657 -34.40 1.95 -15.60
CA PRO A 657 -34.88 3.33 -15.76
C PRO A 657 -33.86 4.35 -15.20
N SER A 658 -33.89 5.59 -15.69
CA SER A 658 -33.06 6.70 -15.17
C SER A 658 -33.64 7.38 -13.92
N THR A 659 -34.86 7.03 -13.51
CA THR A 659 -35.47 7.46 -12.25
C THR A 659 -36.20 6.28 -11.60
N VAL A 660 -36.14 6.20 -10.26
CA VAL A 660 -36.91 5.21 -9.45
C VAL A 660 -37.41 5.85 -8.17
N THR A 661 -38.63 5.53 -7.75
CA THR A 661 -39.11 5.86 -6.39
C THR A 661 -39.08 4.62 -5.54
N VAL A 662 -38.29 4.64 -4.46
CA VAL A 662 -38.11 3.51 -3.55
C VAL A 662 -38.87 3.77 -2.26
N GLN A 663 -39.89 2.95 -2.00
CA GLN A 663 -40.71 3.02 -0.79
C GLN A 663 -39.93 2.54 0.46
N PRO A 664 -40.35 2.90 1.68
CA PRO A 664 -39.77 2.38 2.92
C PRO A 664 -39.71 0.84 2.95
N GLY A 665 -38.53 0.30 3.26
CA GLY A 665 -38.29 -1.14 3.32
C GLY A 665 -38.37 -1.86 1.96
N GLN A 666 -38.34 -1.14 0.84
CA GLN A 666 -38.35 -1.70 -0.51
C GLN A 666 -37.02 -1.46 -1.23
N SER A 667 -36.86 -2.14 -2.36
CA SER A 667 -35.73 -1.98 -3.28
C SER A 667 -36.21 -1.77 -4.71
N ALA A 668 -35.44 -1.01 -5.50
CA ALA A 668 -35.62 -0.89 -6.95
C ALA A 668 -34.31 -1.19 -7.68
N THR A 669 -34.39 -1.93 -8.78
CA THR A 669 -33.23 -2.31 -9.60
C THR A 669 -33.18 -1.49 -10.88
N VAL A 670 -31.99 -0.97 -11.20
CA VAL A 670 -31.68 -0.21 -12.40
C VAL A 670 -30.70 -1.02 -13.25
N SER A 671 -31.03 -1.22 -14.52
CA SER A 671 -30.18 -1.89 -15.50
C SER A 671 -29.17 -0.92 -16.10
N LEU A 672 -27.93 -1.38 -16.28
CA LEU A 672 -26.80 -0.61 -16.77
C LEU A 672 -26.15 -1.35 -17.94
N THR A 673 -26.08 -0.72 -19.11
CA THR A 673 -25.37 -1.26 -20.28
C THR A 673 -24.21 -0.35 -20.64
N PHE A 674 -23.00 -0.84 -20.40
CA PHE A 674 -21.73 -0.18 -20.67
C PHE A 674 -21.22 -0.51 -22.07
N LYS A 675 -20.53 0.45 -22.69
CA LYS A 675 -19.60 0.21 -23.80
C LYS A 675 -18.24 0.81 -23.42
N ALA A 676 -17.18 0.02 -23.61
CA ALA A 676 -15.81 0.48 -23.43
C ALA A 676 -15.50 1.70 -24.32
N PRO A 677 -14.58 2.59 -23.91
CA PRO A 677 -14.16 3.73 -24.70
C PRO A 677 -13.48 3.30 -26.02
N THR A 678 -13.61 4.16 -27.04
CA THR A 678 -13.06 3.93 -28.39
C THR A 678 -12.01 4.97 -28.73
N GLY A 679 -11.05 4.63 -29.59
CA GLY A 679 -9.99 5.56 -30.05
C GLY A 679 -8.77 5.64 -29.13
N LEU A 680 -8.63 4.70 -28.19
CA LEU A 680 -7.45 4.54 -27.34
C LEU A 680 -6.48 3.52 -27.96
N ASP A 681 -5.18 3.67 -27.72
CA ASP A 681 -4.18 2.66 -28.11
C ASP A 681 -4.15 1.54 -27.05
N PRO A 682 -4.57 0.29 -27.37
CA PRO A 682 -4.54 -0.82 -26.43
C PRO A 682 -3.13 -1.21 -25.97
N LYS A 683 -2.06 -0.78 -26.66
CA LYS A 683 -0.67 -0.97 -26.21
C LYS A 683 -0.33 -0.18 -24.95
N THR A 684 -1.06 0.90 -24.68
CA THR A 684 -0.88 1.71 -23.46
C THR A 684 -1.67 1.18 -22.26
N LEU A 685 -2.34 0.03 -22.41
CA LEU A 685 -3.22 -0.60 -21.43
C LEU A 685 -4.12 0.42 -20.70
N PRO A 686 -5.04 1.11 -21.39
CA PRO A 686 -5.79 2.20 -20.77
C PRO A 686 -6.79 1.68 -19.75
N VAL A 687 -6.73 2.18 -18.52
CA VAL A 687 -7.68 1.88 -17.44
C VAL A 687 -8.70 3.00 -17.34
N TYR A 688 -9.97 2.67 -17.51
CA TYR A 688 -11.08 3.62 -17.48
C TYR A 688 -12.04 3.31 -16.33
N SER A 689 -12.60 4.35 -15.72
CA SER A 689 -13.44 4.23 -14.53
C SER A 689 -14.49 5.35 -14.45
N GLY A 690 -15.28 5.35 -13.38
CA GLY A 690 -16.26 6.39 -13.06
C GLY A 690 -17.36 5.86 -12.15
N PHE A 691 -18.45 6.62 -12.08
CA PHE A 691 -19.49 6.43 -11.07
C PHE A 691 -20.88 6.40 -11.69
N ILE A 692 -21.74 5.54 -11.15
CA ILE A 692 -23.19 5.58 -11.34
C ILE A 692 -23.78 6.18 -10.07
N GLN A 693 -24.16 7.46 -10.14
CA GLN A 693 -24.71 8.21 -9.02
C GLN A 693 -26.24 8.03 -8.98
N ALA A 694 -26.82 7.85 -7.80
CA ALA A 694 -28.24 8.07 -7.54
C ALA A 694 -28.38 9.22 -6.56
N LYS A 695 -29.05 10.29 -7.01
CA LYS A 695 -29.36 11.47 -6.21
C LYS A 695 -30.83 11.46 -5.82
N GLY A 696 -31.10 11.42 -4.51
CA GLY A 696 -32.44 11.45 -3.93
C GLY A 696 -33.01 12.87 -3.83
N ASP A 697 -34.34 12.96 -3.86
CA ASP A 697 -35.09 14.18 -3.57
C ASP A 697 -35.07 14.58 -2.09
N ASP A 698 -34.66 13.67 -1.21
CA ASP A 698 -34.31 13.93 0.20
C ASP A 698 -32.90 14.55 0.39
N GLY A 699 -32.15 14.74 -0.70
CA GLY A 699 -30.77 15.22 -0.68
C GLY A 699 -29.71 14.12 -0.52
N SER A 700 -30.10 12.87 -0.30
CA SER A 700 -29.15 11.75 -0.26
C SER A 700 -28.43 11.58 -1.61
N THR A 701 -27.14 11.23 -1.56
CA THR A 701 -26.37 10.88 -2.74
C THR A 701 -25.67 9.56 -2.47
N LEU A 702 -25.93 8.58 -3.34
CA LEU A 702 -25.30 7.27 -3.33
C LEU A 702 -24.57 7.06 -4.66
N HIS A 703 -23.51 6.27 -4.69
CA HIS A 703 -22.94 5.83 -5.96
C HIS A 703 -22.38 4.42 -5.94
N SER A 704 -22.32 3.81 -7.13
CA SER A 704 -21.49 2.62 -7.41
C SER A 704 -20.37 3.00 -8.36
N ILE A 705 -19.22 2.36 -8.19
CA ILE A 705 -17.99 2.58 -8.95
C ILE A 705 -17.92 1.56 -10.08
N TYR A 706 -17.53 1.96 -11.29
CA TYR A 706 -17.16 1.01 -12.35
C TYR A 706 -15.69 1.14 -12.74
N LEU A 707 -15.12 0.04 -13.22
CA LEU A 707 -13.73 -0.07 -13.63
C LEU A 707 -13.60 -1.06 -14.80
N GLY A 708 -12.83 -0.72 -15.83
CA GLY A 708 -12.46 -1.64 -16.91
C GLY A 708 -11.13 -1.27 -17.56
N ALA A 709 -10.60 -2.17 -18.37
CA ALA A 709 -9.39 -1.95 -19.18
C ALA A 709 -9.76 -1.96 -20.68
N ALA A 710 -9.28 -0.95 -21.42
CA ALA A 710 -9.55 -0.78 -22.85
C ALA A 710 -8.51 -1.53 -23.74
N ALA A 711 -7.95 -2.61 -23.20
CA ALA A 711 -7.05 -3.52 -23.87
C ALA A 711 -7.31 -4.96 -23.38
N ALA A 712 -6.69 -5.93 -24.04
CA ALA A 712 -6.78 -7.33 -23.66
C ALA A 712 -5.61 -7.70 -22.72
N LEU A 713 -5.91 -8.33 -21.59
CA LEU A 713 -4.87 -8.70 -20.61
C LEU A 713 -4.02 -9.90 -21.06
N LYS A 714 -4.65 -10.88 -21.71
CA LYS A 714 -3.95 -12.04 -22.32
C LYS A 714 -2.84 -11.64 -23.31
N ASP A 715 -2.94 -10.46 -23.93
CA ASP A 715 -2.04 -9.97 -24.97
C ASP A 715 -0.88 -9.12 -24.40
N GLN A 716 -0.87 -8.82 -23.09
CA GLN A 716 0.20 -8.06 -22.44
C GLN A 716 1.52 -8.83 -22.44
N LYS A 717 2.65 -8.13 -22.57
CA LYS A 717 3.97 -8.75 -22.47
C LYS A 717 4.30 -8.99 -20.99
N ILE A 718 4.69 -10.22 -20.66
CA ILE A 718 5.05 -10.59 -19.28
C ILE A 718 6.56 -10.48 -19.06
N ILE A 719 7.35 -11.11 -19.93
CA ILE A 719 8.82 -11.09 -19.87
C ILE A 719 9.32 -9.92 -20.70
N ASP A 720 10.06 -9.00 -20.09
CA ASP A 720 10.76 -7.95 -20.83
C ASP A 720 11.86 -8.56 -21.71
N ARG A 721 12.00 -8.04 -22.93
CA ARG A 721 12.97 -8.48 -23.94
C ARG A 721 13.74 -7.33 -24.58
N THR A 722 13.73 -6.17 -23.93
CA THR A 722 14.38 -4.95 -24.40
C THR A 722 15.74 -4.77 -23.76
N ASP A 723 16.54 -3.89 -24.35
CA ASP A 723 17.79 -3.33 -23.81
C ASP A 723 17.57 -1.96 -23.12
N GLU A 724 16.31 -1.50 -23.04
CA GLU A 724 15.88 -0.16 -22.61
C GLU A 724 16.36 0.20 -21.20
N TRP A 725 16.41 -0.77 -20.28
CA TRP A 725 16.66 -0.56 -18.85
C TRP A 725 18.12 -0.74 -18.42
N LEU A 726 18.80 -1.75 -18.98
CA LEU A 726 20.13 -2.17 -18.52
C LEU A 726 21.22 -1.96 -19.59
N GLY A 727 20.87 -1.41 -20.75
CA GLY A 727 21.78 -1.32 -21.91
C GLY A 727 22.05 -2.67 -22.59
N PHE A 728 21.44 -3.75 -22.09
CA PHE A 728 21.56 -5.12 -22.59
C PHE A 728 20.19 -5.79 -22.60
N GLN A 729 19.94 -6.64 -23.61
CA GLN A 729 18.68 -7.37 -23.71
C GLN A 729 18.48 -8.31 -22.52
N VAL A 730 17.41 -8.07 -21.75
CA VAL A 730 16.91 -9.02 -20.75
C VAL A 730 16.06 -10.13 -21.39
N PRO A 731 15.87 -11.29 -20.73
CA PRO A 731 16.75 -11.83 -19.70
C PRO A 731 18.15 -12.15 -20.24
N PHE A 732 19.15 -12.18 -19.34
CA PHE A 732 20.51 -12.63 -19.64
C PHE A 732 21.13 -13.42 -18.47
N ILE A 733 22.31 -13.99 -18.71
CA ILE A 733 23.16 -14.57 -17.65
C ILE A 733 24.33 -13.60 -17.42
N ALA A 734 24.71 -13.41 -16.17
CA ALA A 734 25.80 -12.55 -15.73
C ALA A 734 26.58 -13.21 -14.58
N ASN A 735 27.61 -12.53 -14.10
CA ASN A 735 28.14 -12.77 -12.75
C ASN A 735 27.33 -11.96 -11.70
N ILE A 736 27.63 -12.07 -10.41
CA ILE A 736 26.87 -11.34 -9.36
C ILE A 736 27.13 -9.81 -9.35
N SER A 737 28.07 -9.34 -10.19
CA SER A 737 28.36 -7.93 -10.45
C SER A 737 27.69 -7.42 -11.74
N ASP A 738 26.69 -8.16 -12.25
CA ASP A 738 25.89 -7.88 -13.45
C ASP A 738 26.68 -7.73 -14.76
N ASN A 739 27.96 -8.16 -14.80
CA ASN A 739 28.70 -8.21 -16.05
C ASN A 739 28.06 -9.25 -16.99
N PRO A 740 27.47 -8.85 -18.14
CA PRO A 740 26.73 -9.77 -18.97
C PRO A 740 27.65 -10.84 -19.59
N ALA A 741 27.15 -12.06 -19.65
CA ALA A 741 27.76 -13.18 -20.37
C ALA A 741 27.00 -13.42 -21.68
N PRO A 742 27.31 -12.70 -22.78
CA PRO A 742 26.56 -12.77 -24.05
C PRO A 742 26.79 -14.08 -24.84
N GLY A 743 27.43 -15.09 -24.25
CA GLY A 743 27.75 -16.37 -24.89
C GLY A 743 28.20 -17.43 -23.88
N PRO A 744 28.79 -18.54 -24.35
CA PRO A 744 29.27 -19.63 -23.50
C PRO A 744 30.37 -19.24 -22.50
N THR A 745 29.94 -18.84 -21.31
CA THR A 745 30.81 -18.47 -20.18
C THR A 745 30.96 -19.62 -19.18
N THR A 746 32.12 -19.71 -18.55
CA THR A 746 32.38 -20.61 -17.41
C THR A 746 32.49 -19.79 -16.14
N PHE A 747 31.75 -20.16 -15.11
CA PHE A 747 31.72 -19.51 -13.81
C PHE A 747 32.39 -20.41 -12.77
N SER A 748 33.32 -19.84 -11.99
CA SER A 748 34.07 -20.53 -10.93
C SER A 748 33.28 -20.70 -9.63
N MET A 749 32.19 -19.95 -9.47
CA MET A 749 31.36 -19.86 -8.26
C MET A 749 32.15 -19.38 -7.02
N LYS A 750 33.21 -18.58 -7.24
CA LYS A 750 34.05 -17.99 -6.18
C LYS A 750 33.91 -16.48 -6.16
N GLY A 751 33.65 -15.92 -4.98
CA GLY A 751 33.43 -14.49 -4.80
C GLY A 751 32.30 -14.00 -5.72
N ASN A 752 32.61 -13.02 -6.58
CA ASN A 752 31.60 -12.43 -7.46
C ASN A 752 31.35 -13.23 -8.75
N ASP A 753 32.14 -14.26 -9.04
CA ASP A 753 32.05 -15.06 -10.28
C ASP A 753 31.02 -16.21 -10.16
N THR A 754 29.82 -15.84 -9.73
CA THR A 754 28.67 -16.75 -9.57
C THR A 754 27.69 -16.56 -10.72
N ALA A 755 27.39 -17.66 -11.44
CA ALA A 755 26.40 -17.66 -12.52
C ALA A 755 25.06 -17.12 -11.99
N THR A 756 24.58 -16.01 -12.57
CA THR A 756 23.39 -15.28 -12.09
C THR A 756 22.49 -14.97 -13.27
N MET A 757 21.20 -15.31 -13.19
CA MET A 757 20.22 -14.93 -14.19
C MET A 757 19.64 -13.55 -13.86
N VAL A 758 19.62 -12.65 -14.83
CA VAL A 758 19.04 -11.31 -14.72
C VAL A 758 17.81 -11.24 -15.61
N PHE A 759 16.65 -10.82 -15.07
CA PHE A 759 15.41 -10.66 -15.85
C PHE A 759 14.51 -9.55 -15.30
N ARG A 760 13.64 -9.00 -16.16
CA ARG A 760 12.63 -8.00 -15.79
C ARG A 760 11.25 -8.49 -16.22
N LEU A 761 10.22 -8.20 -15.43
CA LEU A 761 8.83 -8.51 -15.79
C LEU A 761 8.07 -7.21 -16.12
N ALA A 762 7.62 -7.12 -17.37
CA ALA A 762 6.84 -6.01 -17.88
C ALA A 762 5.36 -6.08 -17.46
N PHE A 763 4.88 -7.21 -16.93
CA PHE A 763 3.55 -7.33 -16.30
C PHE A 763 3.59 -8.39 -15.19
N GLY A 764 2.63 -8.33 -14.26
CA GLY A 764 2.51 -9.36 -13.22
C GLY A 764 2.22 -10.74 -13.80
N SER A 765 2.67 -11.79 -13.12
CA SER A 765 2.48 -13.17 -13.54
C SER A 765 1.97 -14.03 -12.39
N PRO A 766 0.93 -14.87 -12.58
CA PRO A 766 0.41 -15.71 -11.51
C PRO A 766 1.38 -16.85 -11.14
N GLU A 767 2.32 -17.21 -12.02
CA GLU A 767 3.36 -18.22 -11.80
C GLU A 767 4.59 -17.88 -12.65
N VAL A 768 5.78 -17.92 -12.04
CA VAL A 768 7.08 -17.76 -12.70
C VAL A 768 8.00 -18.90 -12.29
N LEU A 769 8.50 -19.67 -13.26
CA LEU A 769 9.43 -20.78 -13.05
C LEU A 769 10.74 -20.55 -13.82
N VAL A 770 11.86 -20.92 -13.22
CA VAL A 770 13.17 -21.05 -13.88
C VAL A 770 13.71 -22.45 -13.66
N HIS A 771 13.85 -23.20 -14.75
CA HIS A 771 14.44 -24.54 -14.73
C HIS A 771 15.90 -24.51 -15.17
N LEU A 772 16.74 -25.30 -14.51
CA LEU A 772 18.01 -25.72 -15.09
C LEU A 772 17.74 -26.84 -16.09
N VAL A 773 18.30 -26.75 -17.30
CA VAL A 773 18.17 -27.76 -18.34
C VAL A 773 19.54 -28.14 -18.89
N ASN A 774 19.66 -29.31 -19.51
CA ASN A 774 20.88 -29.74 -20.19
C ASN A 774 21.32 -28.71 -21.26
N SER A 775 22.62 -28.52 -21.48
CA SER A 775 23.11 -27.54 -22.46
C SER A 775 22.62 -27.77 -23.89
N GLU A 776 22.33 -29.03 -24.26
CA GLU A 776 21.86 -29.40 -25.60
C GLU A 776 20.32 -29.29 -25.74
N THR A 777 19.61 -28.93 -24.66
CA THR A 777 18.17 -28.68 -24.69
C THR A 777 17.86 -27.52 -25.65
N ASN A 778 16.95 -27.77 -26.58
CA ASN A 778 16.34 -26.75 -27.43
C ASN A 778 14.83 -26.77 -27.20
N VAL A 779 14.25 -25.60 -26.91
CA VAL A 779 12.81 -25.43 -26.70
C VAL A 779 12.25 -24.62 -27.87
N THR A 780 11.52 -25.28 -28.78
CA THR A 780 10.72 -24.56 -29.79
C THR A 780 9.50 -23.97 -29.09
N SER A 781 9.35 -22.65 -29.14
CA SER A 781 8.32 -21.95 -28.38
C SER A 781 6.90 -22.23 -28.90
N THR A 782 5.94 -22.18 -27.97
CA THR A 782 4.47 -22.17 -28.15
C THR A 782 3.77 -23.47 -28.62
N GLN A 783 3.19 -24.24 -27.67
CA GLN A 783 1.73 -24.20 -27.41
C GLN A 783 1.24 -25.20 -26.32
N ARG A 784 0.21 -24.74 -25.58
CA ARG A 784 -0.86 -25.51 -24.89
C ARG A 784 -0.46 -26.65 -23.93
N ARG A 785 -0.39 -26.33 -22.63
CA ARG A 785 -1.32 -26.98 -21.70
C ARG A 785 -2.67 -26.26 -21.77
N SER A 786 -3.78 -26.98 -21.77
CA SER A 786 -5.11 -26.39 -21.64
C SER A 786 -5.50 -26.32 -20.17
N PHE A 787 -5.43 -25.13 -19.57
CA PHE A 787 -6.19 -24.83 -18.36
C PHE A 787 -7.57 -24.34 -18.82
N GLU A 788 -8.65 -25.06 -18.48
CA GLU A 788 -10.00 -24.45 -18.47
C GLU A 788 -10.14 -23.60 -17.20
N THR A 789 -9.35 -22.54 -17.08
CA THR A 789 -9.70 -21.45 -16.18
C THR A 789 -10.81 -20.65 -16.84
N LYS A 790 -12.03 -21.22 -16.84
CA LYS A 790 -13.20 -20.38 -17.08
C LYS A 790 -13.26 -19.41 -15.91
N LEU A 791 -13.05 -18.13 -16.18
CA LEU A 791 -13.80 -17.06 -15.52
C LEU A 791 -15.29 -17.39 -15.74
N ARG A 792 -15.83 -18.29 -14.90
CA ARG A 792 -17.23 -18.70 -14.93
C ARG A 792 -18.04 -17.42 -14.80
N ALA A 793 -19.04 -17.28 -15.68
CA ALA A 793 -19.82 -16.06 -15.86
C ALA A 793 -20.04 -15.33 -14.53
N ARG A 794 -19.36 -14.18 -14.37
CA ARG A 794 -19.45 -13.29 -13.20
C ARG A 794 -20.92 -12.89 -13.03
N SER A 795 -21.69 -13.67 -12.26
CA SER A 795 -23.12 -13.45 -12.12
C SER A 795 -23.36 -12.16 -11.34
N PRO A 796 -24.30 -11.31 -11.77
CA PRO A 796 -24.73 -10.17 -10.96
C PRO A 796 -25.22 -10.67 -9.61
N VAL A 797 -24.68 -10.11 -8.53
CA VAL A 797 -25.25 -10.29 -7.19
C VAL A 797 -26.63 -9.64 -7.20
N GLY A 798 -27.67 -10.48 -7.21
CA GLY A 798 -29.07 -10.05 -7.13
C GLY A 798 -30.00 -10.68 -8.16
N ARG A 799 -30.74 -11.72 -7.75
CA ARG A 799 -32.09 -11.98 -8.28
C ARG A 799 -33.06 -12.39 -7.18
N ASN A 800 -34.14 -11.62 -7.10
CA ASN A 800 -35.45 -11.88 -6.49
C ASN A 800 -35.64 -11.96 -4.97
N LEU A 801 -36.53 -11.07 -4.52
CA LEU A 801 -37.00 -10.81 -3.16
C LEU A 801 -37.78 -11.96 -2.48
N LYS A 802 -37.99 -13.10 -3.16
CA LYS A 802 -38.72 -14.24 -2.58
C LYS A 802 -37.84 -15.14 -1.70
N ASP A 803 -36.54 -15.19 -1.96
CA ASP A 803 -35.61 -15.98 -1.16
C ASP A 803 -35.24 -15.27 0.16
N ALA A 804 -35.51 -13.97 0.28
CA ALA A 804 -35.29 -13.17 1.48
C ALA A 804 -36.28 -13.45 2.64
N LEU A 805 -37.35 -14.22 2.39
CA LEU A 805 -38.41 -14.51 3.37
C LEU A 805 -38.41 -15.95 3.88
N ALA A 806 -37.52 -16.81 3.38
CA ALA A 806 -37.28 -18.14 3.93
C ALA A 806 -36.05 -18.10 4.85
N GLY A 807 -36.26 -18.27 6.16
CA GLY A 807 -35.17 -18.26 7.14
C GLY A 807 -34.11 -19.35 6.88
N PRO A 808 -32.86 -19.18 7.35
CA PRO A 808 -31.71 -19.97 6.95
C PRO A 808 -31.67 -21.37 7.62
N LEU A 809 -32.62 -22.24 7.27
CA LEU A 809 -32.75 -23.60 7.78
C LEU A 809 -33.06 -24.63 6.67
N ALA A 810 -32.25 -24.66 5.61
CA ALA A 810 -31.87 -25.87 4.85
C ALA A 810 -30.94 -25.52 3.67
N PRO A 811 -29.76 -26.16 3.50
CA PRO A 811 -28.82 -25.80 2.45
C PRO A 811 -29.17 -26.45 1.10
N ARG A 812 -29.42 -25.64 0.08
CA ARG A 812 -29.56 -26.09 -1.33
C ARG A 812 -28.83 -25.25 -2.37
N HIS A 813 -27.71 -24.63 -2.01
CA HIS A 813 -26.55 -24.42 -2.87
C HIS A 813 -25.33 -24.35 -1.95
N GLY A 814 -24.38 -25.27 -2.10
CA GLY A 814 -23.38 -25.55 -1.06
C GLY A 814 -22.27 -24.51 -0.98
N LEU A 815 -21.78 -24.27 0.25
CA LEU A 815 -20.52 -23.57 0.59
C LEU A 815 -19.25 -24.13 -0.10
N LEU A 816 -19.39 -25.15 -0.94
CA LEU A 816 -18.30 -25.89 -1.54
C LEU A 816 -17.60 -25.12 -2.66
N ASP A 817 -18.25 -24.28 -3.46
CA ASP A 817 -17.59 -23.66 -4.63
C ASP A 817 -16.49 -22.62 -4.30
N ILE A 818 -16.28 -22.26 -3.02
CA ILE A 818 -15.14 -21.45 -2.53
C ILE A 818 -14.07 -22.34 -1.84
N PHE A 819 -14.38 -23.60 -1.56
CA PHE A 819 -13.49 -24.59 -0.92
C PHE A 819 -13.51 -25.95 -1.65
N SER A 820 -13.76 -25.95 -2.97
CA SER A 820 -13.90 -27.18 -3.75
C SER A 820 -12.54 -27.58 -4.32
N PRO A 821 -12.06 -28.82 -4.09
CA PRO A 821 -10.79 -29.32 -4.63
C PRO A 821 -10.86 -29.68 -6.14
N ASP A 822 -11.58 -28.87 -6.92
CA ASP A 822 -11.47 -28.80 -8.38
C ASP A 822 -10.50 -27.70 -8.84
N THR A 823 -10.00 -26.86 -7.94
CA THR A 823 -8.72 -26.16 -8.13
C THR A 823 -7.59 -27.19 -8.15
N ILE A 824 -6.81 -27.21 -9.25
CA ILE A 824 -5.60 -28.03 -9.44
C ILE A 824 -5.81 -29.56 -9.31
N LYS A 825 -6.62 -30.14 -10.20
CA LYS A 825 -6.36 -31.53 -10.62
C LYS A 825 -5.22 -31.53 -11.65
N LEU A 826 -4.00 -31.80 -11.19
CA LEU A 826 -2.82 -32.12 -12.02
C LEU A 826 -3.05 -33.43 -12.80
N LYS A 827 -3.87 -33.38 -13.85
CA LYS A 827 -3.89 -34.44 -14.87
C LYS A 827 -2.66 -34.30 -15.75
N LEU A 828 -1.61 -35.03 -15.39
CA LEU A 828 -0.57 -35.45 -16.32
C LEU A 828 -1.22 -36.24 -17.46
N ASN A 829 -1.53 -35.56 -18.56
CA ASN A 829 -1.80 -36.25 -19.82
C ASN A 829 -0.51 -36.95 -20.26
N ALA A 830 -0.58 -38.27 -20.44
CA ALA A 830 0.57 -39.18 -20.53
C ALA A 830 1.39 -39.10 -21.85
N ASN A 831 1.40 -37.94 -22.52
CA ASN A 831 2.16 -37.67 -23.75
C ASN A 831 3.15 -36.50 -23.59
N VAL A 832 3.70 -36.30 -22.38
CA VAL A 832 4.90 -35.48 -22.22
C VAL A 832 6.10 -36.40 -22.36
N THR A 833 6.78 -36.35 -23.51
CA THR A 833 8.12 -36.90 -23.68
C THR A 833 9.04 -36.36 -22.57
N THR A 834 9.68 -37.27 -21.84
CA THR A 834 10.68 -37.06 -20.76
C THR A 834 11.10 -35.60 -20.53
N SER A 835 10.70 -35.03 -19.40
CA SER A 835 10.96 -33.62 -19.07
C SER A 835 12.44 -33.25 -19.24
N PRO A 836 12.78 -32.18 -20.01
CA PRO A 836 14.17 -31.79 -20.29
C PRO A 836 14.84 -31.04 -19.11
N THR A 837 14.24 -31.11 -17.91
CA THR A 837 14.61 -30.31 -16.74
C THR A 837 15.46 -31.12 -15.76
N LEU A 838 16.58 -30.56 -15.34
CA LEU A 838 17.49 -31.14 -14.34
C LEU A 838 17.05 -30.76 -12.92
N GLY A 839 16.38 -29.62 -12.77
CA GLY A 839 15.82 -29.14 -11.51
C GLY A 839 15.21 -27.74 -11.69
N VAL A 840 14.50 -27.28 -10.66
CA VAL A 840 13.99 -25.91 -10.57
C VAL A 840 15.03 -25.07 -9.83
N VAL A 841 15.49 -23.98 -10.42
CA VAL A 841 16.36 -22.99 -9.76
C VAL A 841 15.52 -21.95 -9.03
N PHE A 842 14.38 -21.57 -9.60
CA PHE A 842 13.46 -20.60 -9.01
C PHE A 842 12.01 -20.92 -9.37
N ALA A 843 11.10 -20.63 -8.44
CA ALA A 843 9.66 -20.76 -8.63
C ALA A 843 8.94 -19.76 -7.71
N GLN A 844 8.01 -18.97 -8.23
CA GLN A 844 7.19 -18.06 -7.42
C GLN A 844 5.83 -17.84 -8.06
N ASP A 845 4.80 -17.99 -7.22
CA ASP A 845 3.42 -17.65 -7.54
C ASP A 845 3.14 -16.18 -7.26
N TYR A 846 2.10 -15.62 -7.88
CA TYR A 846 1.59 -14.26 -7.63
C TYR A 846 2.70 -13.21 -7.72
N PHE A 847 3.51 -13.33 -8.76
CA PHE A 847 4.72 -12.57 -8.98
C PHE A 847 4.37 -11.13 -9.46
N PRO A 848 4.84 -10.07 -8.79
CA PRO A 848 4.57 -8.69 -9.18
C PRO A 848 5.44 -8.23 -10.36
N ARG A 849 4.98 -7.21 -11.09
CA ARG A 849 5.80 -6.57 -12.13
C ARG A 849 7.05 -5.88 -11.54
N SER A 850 8.05 -5.63 -12.38
CA SER A 850 9.18 -4.77 -12.01
C SER A 850 8.77 -3.30 -11.88
N SER A 851 9.57 -2.54 -11.11
CA SER A 851 9.51 -1.08 -11.05
C SER A 851 10.29 -0.43 -12.21
N SER A 852 10.24 0.90 -12.28
CA SER A 852 10.92 1.75 -13.27
C SER A 852 11.90 2.76 -12.65
N ASP A 853 12.08 2.71 -11.32
CA ASP A 853 12.91 3.64 -10.57
C ASP A 853 14.24 2.97 -10.16
N PRO A 854 15.40 3.45 -10.63
CA PRO A 854 16.70 2.94 -10.20
C PRO A 854 17.16 3.47 -8.84
N GLN A 855 16.45 4.41 -8.20
CA GLN A 855 16.91 5.11 -6.99
C GLN A 855 16.42 4.50 -5.67
N ASN A 856 15.40 3.63 -5.68
CA ASN A 856 14.89 3.00 -4.45
C ASN A 856 15.45 1.59 -4.25
N GLN A 857 16.13 1.34 -3.12
CA GLN A 857 16.71 0.02 -2.79
C GLN A 857 15.66 -1.03 -2.40
N ASP A 858 14.44 -0.63 -2.09
CA ASP A 858 13.42 -1.54 -1.54
C ASP A 858 12.63 -2.32 -2.59
N GLN A 859 12.62 -1.90 -3.87
CA GLN A 859 11.80 -2.55 -4.90
C GLN A 859 12.47 -2.66 -6.27
N SER A 860 12.43 -3.87 -6.82
CA SER A 860 13.29 -4.36 -7.89
C SER A 860 12.95 -3.84 -9.29
N LEU A 861 13.85 -2.99 -9.80
CA LEU A 861 13.97 -2.60 -11.22
C LEU A 861 14.11 -3.83 -12.14
N TYR A 862 14.83 -4.84 -11.67
CA TYR A 862 15.03 -6.15 -12.27
C TYR A 862 15.28 -7.20 -11.18
N PHE A 863 15.17 -8.46 -11.53
CA PHE A 863 15.35 -9.61 -10.65
C PHE A 863 16.64 -10.35 -11.01
N GLN A 864 17.42 -10.71 -9.99
CA GLN A 864 18.56 -11.61 -10.10
C GLN A 864 18.21 -12.97 -9.47
N ILE A 865 18.70 -14.06 -10.05
CA ILE A 865 18.64 -15.40 -9.45
C ILE A 865 20.05 -16.00 -9.56
N PRO A 866 20.81 -16.11 -8.46
CA PRO A 866 22.05 -16.89 -8.47
C PRO A 866 21.74 -18.36 -8.75
N VAL A 867 22.60 -19.01 -9.52
CA VAL A 867 22.50 -20.42 -9.94
C VAL A 867 23.53 -21.26 -9.16
N ASP A 868 23.66 -20.97 -7.87
CA ASP A 868 24.53 -21.69 -6.94
C ASP A 868 23.84 -22.92 -6.34
N THR A 869 22.56 -22.76 -6.06
CA THR A 869 21.64 -23.74 -5.51
C THR A 869 20.39 -23.83 -6.38
N PHE A 870 19.79 -25.01 -6.41
CA PHE A 870 18.42 -25.16 -6.89
C PHE A 870 17.46 -24.51 -5.88
N ALA A 871 16.19 -24.36 -6.25
CA ALA A 871 15.13 -23.90 -5.34
C ALA A 871 14.96 -24.80 -4.10
N ASN A 872 15.57 -25.99 -4.09
CA ASN A 872 15.67 -26.89 -2.94
C ASN A 872 16.94 -26.72 -2.09
N GLY A 873 17.71 -25.64 -2.26
CA GLY A 873 18.94 -25.40 -1.49
C GLY A 873 20.08 -26.39 -1.77
N THR A 874 19.86 -27.47 -2.53
CA THR A 874 20.95 -28.36 -2.96
C THR A 874 21.80 -27.65 -4.00
N THR A 875 23.11 -27.83 -3.89
CA THR A 875 24.09 -27.18 -4.77
C THR A 875 23.92 -27.64 -6.22
N VAL A 876 23.84 -26.69 -7.16
CA VAL A 876 23.83 -27.03 -8.59
C VAL A 876 25.18 -27.67 -8.94
N PRO A 877 25.24 -28.92 -9.46
CA PRO A 877 26.51 -29.59 -9.72
C PRO A 877 27.33 -28.90 -10.82
N ASP A 878 28.61 -29.23 -10.89
CA ASP A 878 29.49 -28.80 -11.98
C ASP A 878 29.06 -29.43 -13.31
N GLY A 879 29.10 -28.64 -14.38
CA GLY A 879 28.64 -29.06 -15.71
C GLY A 879 28.21 -27.91 -16.59
N SER A 880 27.76 -28.22 -17.81
CA SER A 880 27.24 -27.23 -18.77
C SER A 880 25.72 -27.29 -18.89
N TYR A 881 25.08 -26.14 -18.84
CA TYR A 881 23.62 -25.99 -18.70
C TYR A 881 23.05 -24.86 -19.57
N LYS A 882 21.73 -24.78 -19.59
CA LYS A 882 20.95 -23.57 -19.92
C LYS A 882 19.90 -23.34 -18.82
N LEU A 883 19.36 -22.13 -18.74
CA LEU A 883 18.18 -21.82 -17.95
C LEU A 883 16.96 -21.66 -18.86
N TRP A 884 15.82 -22.19 -18.44
CA TRP A 884 14.53 -22.02 -19.10
C TRP A 884 13.59 -21.27 -18.17
N LEU A 885 13.38 -19.99 -18.46
CA LEU A 885 12.38 -19.13 -17.82
C LEU A 885 11.01 -19.37 -18.45
N GLN A 886 9.99 -19.46 -17.60
CA GLN A 886 8.59 -19.53 -17.96
C GLN A 886 7.82 -18.55 -17.08
N ALA A 887 6.98 -17.69 -17.68
CA ALA A 887 6.09 -16.79 -16.97
C ALA A 887 4.68 -16.90 -17.57
N TRP A 888 3.68 -17.13 -16.73
CA TRP A 888 2.30 -17.32 -17.16
C TRP A 888 1.64 -15.98 -17.48
N ARG A 889 0.79 -15.96 -18.51
CA ARG A 889 -0.02 -14.79 -18.87
C ARG A 889 -1.29 -14.75 -18.02
N VAL A 890 -1.70 -13.54 -17.64
CA VAL A 890 -3.00 -13.31 -16.99
C VAL A 890 -4.13 -13.80 -17.90
N ASP A 891 -5.11 -14.48 -17.30
CA ASP A 891 -6.32 -14.98 -17.97
C ASP A 891 -6.07 -15.77 -19.26
N SER A 892 -5.03 -16.60 -19.27
CA SER A 892 -4.84 -17.58 -20.34
C SER A 892 -4.02 -18.78 -19.90
N ALA A 893 -4.21 -19.90 -20.58
CA ALA A 893 -3.35 -21.07 -20.46
C ALA A 893 -2.03 -20.93 -21.25
N GLN A 894 -1.64 -19.71 -21.61
CA GLN A 894 -0.43 -19.43 -22.38
C GLN A 894 0.71 -18.96 -21.48
N VAL A 895 1.93 -19.33 -21.88
CA VAL A 895 3.16 -19.07 -21.13
C VAL A 895 4.12 -18.35 -22.07
N GLU A 896 4.68 -17.24 -21.61
CA GLU A 896 5.89 -16.69 -22.23
C GLU A 896 7.11 -17.44 -21.72
N SER A 897 8.06 -17.74 -22.60
CA SER A 897 9.27 -18.47 -22.21
C SER A 897 10.53 -17.95 -22.86
N TRP A 898 11.63 -17.93 -22.12
CA TRP A 898 12.98 -17.59 -22.59
C TRP A 898 13.95 -18.72 -22.24
N LEU A 899 14.89 -19.00 -23.12
CA LEU A 899 15.92 -20.03 -22.95
C LEU A 899 17.28 -19.37 -23.08
N SER A 900 18.14 -19.53 -22.08
CA SER A 900 19.44 -18.87 -22.04
C SER A 900 20.42 -19.41 -23.08
N PRO A 901 21.48 -18.66 -23.41
CA PRO A 901 22.72 -19.23 -23.92
C PRO A 901 23.25 -20.35 -23.01
N LYS A 902 24.06 -21.24 -23.58
CA LYS A 902 24.81 -22.25 -22.81
C LYS A 902 25.73 -21.54 -21.82
N PHE A 903 25.87 -22.05 -20.60
CA PHE A 903 26.90 -21.64 -19.64
C PHE A 903 27.47 -22.89 -18.95
N THR A 904 28.58 -22.74 -18.22
CA THR A 904 29.23 -23.83 -17.48
C THR A 904 29.52 -23.40 -16.05
N ILE A 905 29.23 -24.29 -15.10
CA ILE A 905 29.67 -24.17 -13.70
C ILE A 905 30.86 -25.11 -13.51
N LYS A 906 31.98 -24.58 -13.00
CA LYS A 906 33.19 -25.35 -12.69
C LYS A 906 33.85 -24.83 -11.42
N ARG A 907 33.69 -25.54 -10.31
CA ARG A 907 34.32 -25.22 -9.02
C ARG A 907 35.74 -25.80 -9.02
N ASP A 908 36.71 -24.94 -8.74
CA ASP A 908 38.13 -25.31 -8.55
C ASP A 908 38.43 -25.82 -7.13
#